data_AF-I4IQE5-F1
#
_entry.id   AF-I4IQE5-F1
#
_cell.length_a   1.000
_cell.length_b   1.000
_cell.length_c   1.000
_cell.angle_alpha   90.00
_cell.angle_beta   90.00
_cell.angle_gamma   90.00
#
_symmetry.space_group_name_H-M   'P 1'
#
loop_
_entity.id
_entity.type
_entity.pdbx_description
1 polymer ?
#
loop_
_entity_poly.entity_id
_entity_poly.type
_entity_poly.pdbx_seq_one_letter_code
_entity_poly.pdbx_strand_id
1 'polypeptide(L)'
;MLDTPHVWGMPFGKAIMPQALTRQAEFERAIVEIVQKAKYRCDISSLNSPDPDWARVIMGAMDTALTRVMGRKQPTQFRFFFGQTPTVPIGEPTNYADFKAALIRLFRERSQYWEMMPEIWFGRFYRLQSGIISAIQAKVFGSAVIGSDDTKMTWNHTKIISVDGTEALVGGHNLNMDLFRSYPPVHDVSNVVHGEAAYGAQLFLNQMWVCGTDLFTKESLNTDNLTWVNRDSEANKPNDPLVQPDIAAYMKTRQDALIAMHESGVQTGVDAPYNNGEQPVPAEIRDQDLQTVSDLDLEVFQYRVIYNTYEGWSDYKQATRMLTLGKYWDGPEQTTDFQKASEIMKEYLIKNAKRTIKMSQMDIVSAWKKNWSDHHVCIWLLEALLANPNLQVQIVVSPLDAGAGAEGDQYSFGSGASRTFDLLKYYMTHDVATDAPLNDPDGKRASALTRLHVAPFYFTDQVPASDTIEGDTYKWPNLSKEGYTATLKQKPLADQPPSHGVIGSAAWSVLNASGYIYDKVPSAPGNHAKIMIVDDELYIVGSDNLYPGFLSEIDYMVEGADAVNELITSYWNPLWQYSGPHAISGASDTASVTVGYIQGGNTKTVIWTLNLSMSLLELKQKMKNELPADGHADNAADLNVWGPNGMAMTPDTQILRDFGLKNGQRINVDFPGAGTAFG
;
A
#
# COMPACT_ATOMS: atom_id res chain seq x y z
N MET A 1 6.17 10.01 -10.53
CA MET A 1 5.43 9.16 -9.57
C MET A 1 4.48 10.06 -8.78
N LEU A 2 3.32 9.56 -8.36
CA LEU A 2 2.37 10.29 -7.53
C LEU A 2 2.19 9.59 -6.18
N ASP A 3 3.08 9.85 -5.22
CA ASP A 3 2.85 9.50 -3.82
C ASP A 3 2.06 10.59 -3.09
N THR A 4 1.06 10.21 -2.31
CA THR A 4 0.32 11.14 -1.45
C THR A 4 0.47 10.70 0.00
N PRO A 5 0.50 11.63 0.97
CA PRO A 5 0.55 13.09 0.81
C PRO A 5 1.96 13.66 0.55
N HIS A 6 3.00 12.84 0.33
CA HIS A 6 4.39 13.30 0.13
C HIS A 6 4.90 14.24 1.26
N VAL A 7 4.87 13.74 2.50
CA VAL A 7 5.11 14.54 3.74
C VAL A 7 6.39 14.15 4.46
N TRP A 8 7.35 13.58 3.74
CA TRP A 8 8.61 13.06 4.30
C TRP A 8 9.32 14.09 5.19
N GLY A 9 9.55 13.73 6.45
CA GLY A 9 10.22 14.59 7.45
C GLY A 9 9.40 15.76 7.99
N MET A 10 8.13 15.92 7.59
CA MET A 10 7.26 16.96 8.14
C MET A 10 6.87 16.65 9.60
N PRO A 11 6.38 17.64 10.37
CA PRO A 11 5.95 17.42 11.75
C PRO A 11 4.84 16.39 11.87
N PHE A 12 4.89 15.55 12.92
CA PHE A 12 3.86 14.55 13.20
C PHE A 12 2.57 15.22 13.71
N GLY A 13 1.57 15.39 12.85
CA GLY A 13 0.27 15.96 13.22
C GLY A 13 -0.43 16.69 12.07
N LYS A 14 -1.44 17.52 12.38
CA LYS A 14 -2.24 18.28 11.39
C LYS A 14 -1.44 19.25 10.51
N ALA A 15 -0.19 19.57 10.86
CA ALA A 15 0.67 20.45 10.07
C ALA A 15 0.99 19.90 8.66
N ILE A 16 0.73 18.60 8.42
CA ILE A 16 0.91 17.96 7.10
C ILE A 16 -0.21 18.31 6.09
N MET A 17 -1.36 18.79 6.55
CA MET A 17 -2.55 18.93 5.70
C MET A 17 -2.38 19.90 4.51
N PRO A 18 -1.70 21.05 4.61
CA PRO A 18 -1.46 21.89 3.44
C PRO A 18 -0.73 21.15 2.32
N GLN A 19 0.26 20.31 2.65
CA GLN A 19 0.96 19.51 1.67
C GLN A 19 0.07 18.39 1.09
N ALA A 20 -0.78 17.77 1.92
CA ALA A 20 -1.77 16.79 1.45
C ALA A 20 -2.74 17.40 0.42
N LEU A 21 -3.20 18.64 0.65
CA LEU A 21 -4.05 19.37 -0.30
C LEU A 21 -3.31 19.71 -1.60
N THR A 22 -2.04 20.12 -1.55
CA THR A 22 -1.22 20.30 -2.76
C THR A 22 -1.15 19.01 -3.58
N ARG A 23 -0.89 17.88 -2.94
CA ARG A 23 -0.82 16.58 -3.61
C ARG A 23 -2.17 16.10 -4.16
N GLN A 24 -3.27 16.44 -3.48
CA GLN A 24 -4.62 16.22 -3.99
C GLN A 24 -4.83 16.98 -5.31
N ALA A 25 -4.49 18.27 -5.36
CA ALA A 25 -4.62 19.09 -6.55
C ALA A 25 -3.75 18.58 -7.72
N GLU A 26 -2.54 18.11 -7.44
CA GLU A 26 -1.67 17.49 -8.45
C GLU A 26 -2.23 16.15 -8.97
N PHE A 27 -2.84 15.34 -8.09
CA PHE A 27 -3.53 14.12 -8.49
C PHE A 27 -4.77 14.41 -9.34
N GLU A 28 -5.57 15.41 -8.96
CA GLU A 28 -6.68 15.92 -9.76
C GLU A 28 -6.22 16.40 -11.14
N ARG A 29 -5.16 17.19 -11.18
CA ARG A 29 -4.57 17.66 -12.44
C ARG A 29 -4.16 16.51 -13.34
N ALA A 30 -3.53 15.45 -12.80
CA ALA A 30 -3.19 14.26 -13.59
C ALA A 30 -4.43 13.57 -14.20
N ILE A 31 -5.53 13.46 -13.45
CA ILE A 31 -6.81 12.93 -13.98
C ILE A 31 -7.30 13.79 -15.13
N VAL A 32 -7.37 15.11 -14.93
CA VAL A 32 -7.88 16.05 -15.95
C VAL A 32 -7.01 16.00 -17.20
N GLU A 33 -5.69 16.04 -17.03
CA GLU A 33 -4.72 16.00 -18.12
C GLU A 33 -4.89 14.78 -19.03
N ILE A 34 -5.15 13.61 -18.45
CA ILE A 34 -5.34 12.36 -19.19
C ILE A 34 -6.73 12.35 -19.85
N VAL A 35 -7.79 12.54 -19.07
CA VAL A 35 -9.17 12.35 -19.55
C VAL A 35 -9.55 13.38 -20.61
N GLN A 36 -9.10 14.63 -20.50
CA GLN A 36 -9.43 15.69 -21.47
C GLN A 36 -8.93 15.43 -22.90
N LYS A 37 -8.00 14.48 -23.06
CA LYS A 37 -7.40 14.14 -24.36
C LYS A 37 -8.14 13.01 -25.09
N ALA A 38 -9.21 12.48 -24.50
CA ALA A 38 -9.96 11.36 -25.06
C ALA A 38 -10.56 11.64 -26.44
N LYS A 39 -10.00 10.97 -27.45
CA LYS A 39 -10.49 11.01 -28.83
C LYS A 39 -11.27 9.75 -29.21
N TYR A 40 -10.80 8.56 -28.85
CA TYR A 40 -11.40 7.29 -29.26
C TYR A 40 -11.88 6.44 -28.09
N ARG A 41 -11.11 6.37 -27.00
CA ARG A 41 -11.43 5.56 -25.82
C ARG A 41 -10.83 6.12 -24.54
N CYS A 42 -11.65 6.20 -23.49
CA CYS A 42 -11.23 6.47 -22.13
C CYS A 42 -11.81 5.39 -21.20
N ASP A 43 -10.93 4.74 -20.44
CA ASP A 43 -11.29 3.76 -19.44
C ASP A 43 -11.04 4.32 -18.04
N ILE A 44 -12.03 4.20 -17.17
CA ILE A 44 -11.92 4.53 -15.74
C ILE A 44 -12.34 3.29 -14.95
N SER A 45 -11.41 2.70 -14.24
CA SER A 45 -11.61 1.54 -13.38
C SER A 45 -11.21 1.88 -11.95
N SER A 46 -12.00 1.44 -10.97
CA SER A 46 -11.71 1.64 -9.54
C SER A 46 -12.39 0.57 -8.68
N LEU A 47 -11.97 0.46 -7.41
CA LEU A 47 -12.63 -0.42 -6.44
C LEU A 47 -14.11 -0.05 -6.29
N ASN A 48 -14.38 1.22 -5.99
CA ASN A 48 -15.73 1.77 -5.92
C ASN A 48 -15.90 2.85 -6.99
N SER A 49 -17.14 3.15 -7.35
CA SER A 49 -17.41 4.36 -8.12
C SER A 49 -16.88 5.60 -7.40
N PRO A 50 -16.32 6.59 -8.14
CA PRO A 50 -15.81 7.82 -7.56
C PRO A 50 -16.85 8.49 -6.67
N ASP A 51 -16.41 9.09 -5.58
CA ASP A 51 -17.26 9.96 -4.79
C ASP A 51 -17.68 11.22 -5.59
N PRO A 52 -18.63 12.03 -5.09
CA PRO A 52 -19.14 13.18 -5.84
C PRO A 52 -18.05 14.20 -6.26
N ASP A 53 -16.97 14.34 -5.49
CA ASP A 53 -15.92 15.30 -5.78
C ASP A 53 -15.00 14.80 -6.90
N TRP A 54 -14.55 13.55 -6.84
CA TRP A 54 -13.82 12.94 -7.95
C TRP A 54 -14.69 12.78 -9.20
N ALA A 55 -15.98 12.51 -9.03
CA ALA A 55 -16.92 12.50 -10.14
C ALA A 55 -16.96 13.86 -10.85
N ARG A 56 -16.99 14.98 -10.11
CA ARG A 56 -16.95 16.33 -10.69
C ARG A 56 -15.70 16.55 -11.55
N VAL A 57 -14.53 16.17 -11.05
CA VAL A 57 -13.25 16.23 -11.79
C VAL A 57 -13.34 15.46 -13.11
N ILE A 58 -13.80 14.21 -13.04
CA ILE A 58 -13.93 13.33 -14.20
C ILE A 58 -14.92 13.91 -15.22
N MET A 59 -16.10 14.37 -14.78
CA MET A 59 -17.11 14.97 -15.67
C MET A 59 -16.59 16.24 -16.35
N GLY A 60 -15.87 17.10 -15.63
CA GLY A 60 -15.27 18.31 -16.18
C GLY A 60 -14.22 18.01 -17.26
N ALA A 61 -13.38 17.01 -17.02
CA ALA A 61 -12.40 16.55 -18.00
C ALA A 61 -13.05 15.90 -19.22
N MET A 62 -14.11 15.11 -19.02
CA MET A 62 -14.93 14.54 -20.11
C MET A 62 -15.58 15.62 -20.97
N ASP A 63 -16.18 16.65 -20.37
CA ASP A 63 -16.78 17.77 -21.10
C ASP A 63 -15.74 18.52 -21.93
N THR A 64 -14.56 18.72 -21.35
CA THR A 64 -13.42 19.34 -22.04
C THR A 64 -13.00 18.52 -23.26
N ALA A 65 -12.87 17.20 -23.12
CA ALA A 65 -12.59 16.33 -24.24
C ALA A 65 -13.65 16.44 -25.34
N LEU A 66 -14.93 16.28 -24.98
CA LEU A 66 -16.04 16.16 -25.92
C LEU A 66 -16.39 17.47 -26.63
N THR A 67 -16.21 18.60 -25.95
CA THR A 67 -16.45 19.92 -26.55
C THR A 67 -15.29 20.37 -27.44
N ARG A 68 -14.07 19.88 -27.19
CA ARG A 68 -12.92 20.19 -28.04
C ARG A 68 -13.12 19.56 -29.41
N VAL A 69 -13.03 20.37 -30.46
CA VAL A 69 -13.05 19.90 -31.85
C VAL A 69 -11.77 19.10 -32.12
N MET A 70 -11.90 17.79 -32.34
CA MET A 70 -10.78 16.87 -32.58
C MET A 70 -10.86 16.17 -33.95
N GLY A 71 -11.84 16.51 -34.79
CA GLY A 71 -12.09 15.87 -36.08
C GLY A 71 -12.60 14.45 -35.91
N ARG A 72 -13.51 14.22 -34.96
CA ARG A 72 -14.06 12.89 -34.64
C ARG A 72 -14.91 12.38 -35.79
N LYS A 73 -14.59 11.17 -36.24
CA LYS A 73 -15.34 10.44 -37.28
C LYS A 73 -16.18 9.31 -36.69
N GLN A 74 -15.98 9.00 -35.42
CA GLN A 74 -16.73 8.02 -34.66
C GLN A 74 -16.83 8.47 -33.20
N PRO A 75 -17.85 7.98 -32.45
CA PRO A 75 -18.02 8.32 -31.05
C PRO A 75 -16.77 8.02 -30.23
N THR A 76 -16.42 8.92 -29.31
CA THR A 76 -15.46 8.60 -28.25
C THR A 76 -16.14 7.64 -27.27
N GLN A 77 -15.50 6.51 -26.99
CA GLN A 77 -15.98 5.51 -26.06
C GLN A 77 -15.49 5.82 -24.63
N PHE A 78 -16.40 5.93 -23.67
CA PHE A 78 -16.06 5.97 -22.24
C PHE A 78 -16.53 4.68 -21.57
N ARG A 79 -15.64 4.01 -20.86
CA ARG A 79 -15.94 2.78 -20.12
C ARG A 79 -15.64 2.98 -18.64
N PHE A 80 -16.67 2.80 -17.82
CA PHE A 80 -16.58 2.86 -16.37
C PHE A 80 -16.68 1.45 -15.80
N PHE A 81 -15.67 0.99 -15.08
CA PHE A 81 -15.57 -0.38 -14.58
C PHE A 81 -15.32 -0.38 -13.06
N PHE A 82 -16.35 -0.66 -12.27
CA PHE A 82 -16.26 -0.54 -10.82
C PHE A 82 -16.49 -1.87 -10.12
N GLY A 83 -15.86 -2.04 -8.95
CA GLY A 83 -16.17 -3.14 -8.06
C GLY A 83 -17.46 -2.90 -7.28
N GLN A 84 -18.06 -3.97 -6.78
CA GLN A 84 -19.10 -3.90 -5.77
C GLN A 84 -18.69 -4.78 -4.60
N THR A 85 -18.41 -4.16 -3.46
CA THR A 85 -17.96 -4.87 -2.27
C THR A 85 -19.14 -5.57 -1.56
N PRO A 86 -18.86 -6.59 -0.71
CA PRO A 86 -19.88 -7.33 0.02
C PRO A 86 -20.75 -6.52 0.99
N THR A 87 -20.34 -5.29 1.32
CA THR A 87 -21.05 -4.42 2.28
C THR A 87 -22.35 -3.86 1.69
N VAL A 88 -22.50 -3.87 0.36
CA VAL A 88 -23.74 -3.51 -0.36
C VAL A 88 -24.20 -4.73 -1.17
N PRO A 89 -24.77 -5.76 -0.52
CA PRO A 89 -25.06 -7.04 -1.17
C PRO A 89 -26.29 -6.99 -2.08
N ILE A 90 -27.14 -5.96 -1.96
CA ILE A 90 -28.41 -5.82 -2.70
C ILE A 90 -28.47 -4.42 -3.30
N GLY A 91 -28.73 -4.36 -4.62
CA GLY A 91 -28.92 -3.10 -5.34
C GLY A 91 -27.65 -2.48 -5.90
N GLU A 92 -27.80 -1.30 -6.48
CA GLU A 92 -26.68 -0.45 -6.94
C GLU A 92 -26.13 0.35 -5.75
N PRO A 93 -24.80 0.45 -5.56
CA PRO A 93 -24.21 1.35 -4.58
C PRO A 93 -24.60 2.81 -4.81
N THR A 94 -24.73 3.62 -3.76
CA THR A 94 -25.15 5.03 -3.86
C THR A 94 -24.25 5.84 -4.79
N ASN A 95 -22.92 5.79 -4.59
CA ASN A 95 -21.96 6.49 -5.45
C ASN A 95 -22.06 6.04 -6.93
N TYR A 96 -22.42 4.79 -7.18
CA TYR A 96 -22.62 4.26 -8.54
C TYR A 96 -23.85 4.91 -9.19
N ALA A 97 -24.97 4.97 -8.47
CA ALA A 97 -26.19 5.62 -8.95
C ALA A 97 -26.01 7.14 -9.12
N ASP A 98 -25.31 7.79 -8.20
CA ASP A 98 -25.04 9.23 -8.25
C ASP A 98 -24.12 9.59 -9.42
N PHE A 99 -23.12 8.77 -9.71
CA PHE A 99 -22.25 8.93 -10.88
C PHE A 99 -23.04 8.78 -12.19
N LYS A 100 -23.92 7.77 -12.28
CA LYS A 100 -24.84 7.59 -13.42
C LYS A 100 -25.75 8.81 -13.59
N ALA A 101 -26.27 9.37 -12.50
CA ALA A 101 -27.10 10.58 -12.53
C ALA A 101 -26.30 11.83 -12.94
N ALA A 102 -25.05 11.96 -12.49
CA ALA A 102 -24.15 13.04 -12.88
C ALA A 102 -23.85 13.01 -14.39
N LEU A 103 -23.63 11.83 -14.97
CA LEU A 103 -23.51 11.67 -16.43
C LEU A 103 -24.76 12.16 -17.16
N ILE A 104 -25.96 11.79 -16.71
CA ILE A 104 -27.20 12.25 -17.34
C ILE A 104 -27.32 13.79 -17.28
N ARG A 105 -26.94 14.41 -16.14
CA ARG A 105 -26.91 15.87 -16.01
C ARG A 105 -25.91 16.49 -17.01
N LEU A 106 -24.73 15.90 -17.13
CA LEU A 106 -23.70 16.34 -18.09
C LEU A 106 -24.23 16.34 -19.53
N PHE A 107 -24.90 15.26 -19.95
CA PHE A 107 -25.51 15.18 -21.27
C PHE A 107 -26.58 16.25 -21.49
N ARG A 108 -27.48 16.46 -20.52
CA ARG A 108 -28.56 17.45 -20.64
C ARG A 108 -28.02 18.87 -20.81
N GLU A 109 -26.96 19.20 -20.11
CA GLU A 109 -26.44 20.57 -20.05
C GLU A 109 -25.44 20.86 -21.17
N ARG A 110 -24.61 19.87 -21.54
CA ARG A 110 -23.40 20.09 -22.34
C ARG A 110 -23.41 19.49 -23.74
N SER A 111 -24.28 18.51 -24.00
CA SER A 111 -24.20 17.72 -25.24
C SER A 111 -24.40 18.53 -26.54
N GLN A 112 -25.11 19.65 -26.47
CA GLN A 112 -25.26 20.60 -27.59
C GLN A 112 -23.93 21.21 -28.07
N TYR A 113 -22.89 21.18 -27.26
CA TYR A 113 -21.57 21.71 -27.58
C TYR A 113 -20.60 20.63 -28.10
N TRP A 114 -20.98 19.36 -28.05
CA TRP A 114 -20.08 18.27 -28.39
C TRP A 114 -20.03 18.02 -29.90
N GLU A 115 -18.81 17.75 -30.40
CA GLU A 115 -18.58 17.45 -31.82
C GLU A 115 -19.34 16.21 -32.27
N MET A 116 -19.44 15.20 -31.40
CA MET A 116 -20.16 13.96 -31.61
C MET A 116 -20.62 13.41 -30.27
N MET A 117 -21.81 12.81 -30.23
CA MET A 117 -22.29 12.12 -29.03
C MET A 117 -21.36 10.93 -28.72
N PRO A 118 -20.91 10.77 -27.47
CA PRO A 118 -20.05 9.66 -27.09
C PRO A 118 -20.81 8.35 -26.92
N GLU A 119 -20.07 7.26 -26.89
CA GLU A 119 -20.54 5.94 -26.47
C GLU A 119 -20.20 5.74 -24.98
N ILE A 120 -21.18 5.47 -24.11
CA ILE A 120 -20.95 5.31 -22.67
C ILE A 120 -21.29 3.88 -22.23
N TRP A 121 -20.34 3.22 -21.57
CA TRP A 121 -20.48 1.91 -20.95
C TRP A 121 -20.21 1.98 -19.46
N PHE A 122 -21.04 1.27 -18.69
CA PHE A 122 -20.94 1.22 -17.25
C PHE A 122 -21.00 -0.22 -16.78
N GLY A 123 -20.08 -0.60 -15.90
CA GLY A 123 -19.88 -1.98 -15.50
C GLY A 123 -19.70 -2.13 -14.00
N ARG A 124 -20.31 -3.17 -13.42
CA ARG A 124 -20.08 -3.61 -12.03
C ARG A 124 -19.55 -5.02 -12.02
N PHE A 125 -18.36 -5.18 -11.45
CA PHE A 125 -17.71 -6.46 -11.31
C PHE A 125 -17.73 -6.94 -9.86
N TYR A 126 -18.45 -8.03 -9.62
CA TYR A 126 -18.56 -8.68 -8.33
C TYR A 126 -19.13 -10.10 -8.48
N ARG A 127 -18.78 -10.98 -7.55
CA ARG A 127 -19.45 -12.28 -7.38
C ARG A 127 -20.05 -12.39 -5.99
N LEU A 128 -21.37 -12.65 -5.94
CA LEU A 128 -22.10 -13.00 -4.72
C LEU A 128 -22.80 -14.34 -4.96
N GLN A 129 -22.22 -15.46 -4.48
CA GLN A 129 -22.92 -16.75 -4.58
C GLN A 129 -24.18 -16.78 -3.71
N SER A 130 -25.25 -17.39 -4.21
CA SER A 130 -26.60 -17.44 -3.60
C SER A 130 -26.62 -17.99 -2.17
N GLY A 131 -25.75 -18.94 -1.85
CA GLY A 131 -25.63 -19.50 -0.49
C GLY A 131 -25.09 -18.52 0.56
N ILE A 132 -24.44 -17.43 0.12
CA ILE A 132 -23.85 -16.41 0.99
C ILE A 132 -24.78 -15.21 1.16
N ILE A 133 -25.69 -14.92 0.23
CA ILE A 133 -26.77 -13.95 0.49
C ILE A 133 -27.56 -14.39 1.73
N SER A 134 -27.82 -15.69 1.87
CA SER A 134 -28.41 -16.28 3.08
C SER A 134 -27.50 -16.19 4.31
N ALA A 135 -26.17 -16.28 4.17
CA ALA A 135 -25.21 -16.18 5.28
C ALA A 135 -24.95 -14.72 5.73
N ILE A 136 -25.02 -13.76 4.82
CA ILE A 136 -24.96 -12.32 5.07
C ILE A 136 -26.31 -11.82 5.61
N GLN A 137 -27.44 -12.34 5.10
CA GLN A 137 -28.75 -12.16 5.72
C GLN A 137 -28.78 -12.79 7.12
N ALA A 138 -28.18 -13.97 7.32
CA ALA A 138 -28.00 -14.54 8.66
C ALA A 138 -27.09 -13.68 9.54
N LYS A 139 -26.15 -12.91 8.98
CA LYS A 139 -25.37 -11.90 9.72
C LYS A 139 -26.24 -10.74 10.24
N VAL A 140 -27.37 -10.46 9.59
CA VAL A 140 -28.42 -9.52 10.07
C VAL A 140 -29.37 -10.19 11.07
N PHE A 141 -29.50 -11.53 11.04
CA PHE A 141 -30.49 -12.31 11.82
C PHE A 141 -29.93 -13.32 12.86
N GLY A 142 -28.62 -13.35 13.11
CA GLY A 142 -27.98 -14.22 14.11
C GLY A 142 -27.28 -15.47 13.55
N SER A 143 -26.14 -15.80 14.16
CA SER A 143 -25.08 -16.68 13.62
C SER A 143 -25.24 -18.17 13.93
N ALA A 144 -25.36 -18.98 12.88
CA ALA A 144 -24.83 -20.34 12.83
C ALA A 144 -24.62 -20.70 11.35
N VAL A 145 -23.50 -21.33 11.02
CA VAL A 145 -23.08 -21.75 9.66
C VAL A 145 -22.28 -20.69 8.88
N ILE A 146 -20.95 -20.68 9.06
CA ILE A 146 -20.03 -20.14 8.05
C ILE A 146 -18.92 -21.19 7.82
N GLY A 147 -18.95 -21.79 6.63
CA GLY A 147 -17.93 -22.73 6.14
C GLY A 147 -16.71 -22.02 5.54
N SER A 148 -15.64 -22.77 5.36
CA SER A 148 -14.27 -22.33 5.06
C SER A 148 -13.97 -21.97 3.59
N ASP A 149 -14.92 -21.40 2.85
CA ASP A 149 -14.72 -21.12 1.42
C ASP A 149 -14.32 -19.67 1.13
N ASP A 150 -13.03 -19.41 1.28
CA ASP A 150 -12.36 -18.10 1.07
C ASP A 150 -12.21 -17.73 -0.43
N THR A 151 -12.84 -18.51 -1.31
CA THR A 151 -12.78 -18.41 -2.79
C THR A 151 -14.07 -17.87 -3.42
N LYS A 152 -15.09 -17.56 -2.60
CA LYS A 152 -16.46 -17.27 -3.09
C LYS A 152 -16.82 -15.79 -3.20
N MET A 153 -15.90 -14.86 -2.92
CA MET A 153 -16.11 -13.42 -3.08
C MET A 153 -14.94 -12.79 -3.83
N THR A 154 -15.24 -12.18 -4.98
CA THR A 154 -14.30 -11.39 -5.77
C THR A 154 -15.00 -10.14 -6.29
N TRP A 155 -14.25 -9.08 -6.49
CA TRP A 155 -14.70 -7.81 -7.05
C TRP A 155 -13.51 -7.12 -7.73
N ASN A 156 -13.79 -6.09 -8.52
CA ASN A 156 -12.73 -5.29 -9.11
C ASN A 156 -12.00 -4.49 -8.03
N HIS A 157 -10.67 -4.57 -8.03
CA HIS A 157 -9.81 -3.79 -7.15
C HIS A 157 -8.75 -2.98 -7.92
N THR A 158 -8.80 -3.02 -9.26
CA THR A 158 -7.95 -2.18 -10.11
C THR A 158 -8.28 -0.70 -9.94
N LYS A 159 -7.28 0.17 -10.13
CA LYS A 159 -7.44 1.62 -10.22
C LYS A 159 -6.69 2.10 -11.46
N ILE A 160 -7.43 2.38 -12.52
CA ILE A 160 -6.91 2.69 -13.85
C ILE A 160 -7.67 3.89 -14.40
N ILE A 161 -6.95 4.88 -14.90
CA ILE A 161 -7.50 5.91 -15.79
C ILE A 161 -6.60 5.90 -17.02
N SER A 162 -7.12 5.50 -18.18
CA SER A 162 -6.30 5.36 -19.39
C SER A 162 -7.02 5.86 -20.64
N VAL A 163 -6.29 6.53 -21.53
CA VAL A 163 -6.85 7.18 -22.72
C VAL A 163 -6.12 6.79 -24.00
N ASP A 164 -6.88 6.39 -25.02
CA ASP A 164 -6.45 6.12 -26.40
C ASP A 164 -5.22 5.19 -26.56
N GLY A 165 -4.87 4.43 -25.52
CA GLY A 165 -3.66 3.62 -25.42
C GLY A 165 -2.37 4.42 -25.28
N THR A 166 -2.44 5.70 -24.92
CA THR A 166 -1.31 6.66 -24.99
C THR A 166 -0.86 7.16 -23.63
N GLU A 167 -1.79 7.38 -22.69
CA GLU A 167 -1.50 7.92 -21.36
C GLU A 167 -2.35 7.19 -20.32
N ALA A 168 -1.78 6.88 -19.16
CA ALA A 168 -2.49 6.21 -18.07
C ALA A 168 -2.02 6.66 -16.69
N LEU A 169 -2.96 6.66 -15.74
CA LEU A 169 -2.73 6.73 -14.30
C LEU A 169 -3.15 5.40 -13.68
N VAL A 170 -2.22 4.68 -13.04
CA VAL A 170 -2.48 3.38 -12.42
C VAL A 170 -1.83 3.34 -11.03
N GLY A 171 -2.44 2.65 -10.07
CA GLY A 171 -1.82 2.49 -8.75
C GLY A 171 -2.76 2.09 -7.62
N GLY A 172 -2.39 2.50 -6.40
CA GLY A 172 -3.07 2.12 -5.16
C GLY A 172 -4.23 3.02 -4.74
N HIS A 173 -4.31 4.26 -5.26
CA HIS A 173 -5.30 5.25 -4.83
C HIS A 173 -6.73 4.87 -5.22
N ASN A 174 -7.61 4.75 -4.22
CA ASN A 174 -9.05 4.76 -4.45
C ASN A 174 -9.52 6.17 -4.82
N LEU A 175 -10.61 6.27 -5.57
CA LEU A 175 -11.23 7.56 -5.93
C LEU A 175 -12.20 8.04 -4.84
N ASN A 176 -11.67 8.14 -3.62
CA ASN A 176 -12.32 8.70 -2.43
C ASN A 176 -11.52 9.94 -2.00
N MET A 177 -12.11 11.13 -2.11
CA MET A 177 -11.47 12.43 -1.92
C MET A 177 -11.12 12.70 -0.47
N ASP A 178 -11.92 12.16 0.45
CA ASP A 178 -11.71 12.27 1.89
C ASP A 178 -10.35 11.70 2.32
N LEU A 179 -9.85 10.66 1.65
CA LEU A 179 -8.54 10.06 1.90
C LEU A 179 -7.36 10.99 1.60
N PHE A 180 -7.59 12.05 0.82
CA PHE A 180 -6.59 13.06 0.46
C PHE A 180 -6.70 14.31 1.33
N ARG A 181 -7.94 14.79 1.57
CA ARG A 181 -8.19 16.11 2.19
C ARG A 181 -8.50 16.08 3.67
N SER A 182 -8.82 14.90 4.24
CA SER A 182 -9.18 14.79 5.65
C SER A 182 -7.97 14.48 6.51
N TYR A 183 -7.98 14.93 7.75
CA TYR A 183 -6.96 14.52 8.72
C TYR A 183 -7.42 13.25 9.45
N PRO A 184 -6.68 12.13 9.35
CA PRO A 184 -5.39 11.99 8.68
C PRO A 184 -5.53 11.52 7.22
N PRO A 185 -4.67 11.99 6.29
CA PRO A 185 -4.66 11.49 4.92
C PRO A 185 -4.04 10.09 4.89
N VAL A 186 -4.37 9.30 3.86
CA VAL A 186 -3.72 8.01 3.62
C VAL A 186 -2.38 8.22 2.89
N HIS A 187 -1.37 7.43 3.23
CA HIS A 187 -0.16 7.33 2.42
C HIS A 187 -0.36 6.30 1.31
N ASP A 188 -0.24 6.69 0.04
CA ASP A 188 -0.45 5.79 -1.11
C ASP A 188 0.34 6.25 -2.34
N VAL A 189 0.41 5.41 -3.38
CA VAL A 189 1.25 5.63 -4.57
C VAL A 189 0.51 5.22 -5.85
N SER A 190 0.53 6.10 -6.85
CA SER A 190 0.18 5.80 -8.24
C SER A 190 1.25 6.32 -9.21
N ASN A 191 1.22 5.87 -10.46
CA ASN A 191 2.10 6.35 -11.51
C ASN A 191 1.33 6.87 -12.72
N VAL A 192 1.79 7.99 -13.28
CA VAL A 192 1.40 8.46 -14.60
C VAL A 192 2.39 7.92 -15.61
N VAL A 193 1.89 7.41 -16.73
CA VAL A 193 2.67 6.73 -17.77
C VAL A 193 2.29 7.28 -19.13
N HIS A 194 3.29 7.63 -19.94
CA HIS A 194 3.12 7.95 -21.36
C HIS A 194 3.74 6.83 -22.21
N GLY A 195 3.00 6.32 -23.18
CA GLY A 195 3.47 5.29 -24.11
C GLY A 195 2.67 3.98 -24.05
N GLU A 196 3.25 2.92 -24.61
CA GLU A 196 2.58 1.65 -24.90
C GLU A 196 2.00 0.93 -23.66
N ALA A 197 2.56 1.16 -22.47
CA ALA A 197 2.02 0.59 -21.23
C ALA A 197 0.60 1.11 -20.90
N ALA A 198 0.20 2.29 -21.37
CA ALA A 198 -1.18 2.76 -21.25
C ALA A 198 -2.16 1.89 -22.03
N TYR A 199 -1.74 1.40 -23.21
CA TYR A 199 -2.51 0.44 -24.00
C TYR A 199 -2.59 -0.93 -23.31
N GLY A 200 -1.51 -1.36 -22.65
CA GLY A 200 -1.51 -2.58 -21.84
C GLY A 200 -2.62 -2.60 -20.78
N ALA A 201 -2.85 -1.49 -20.08
CA ALA A 201 -3.95 -1.37 -19.11
C ALA A 201 -5.34 -1.47 -19.77
N GLN A 202 -5.50 -0.91 -20.96
CA GLN A 202 -6.74 -1.00 -21.74
C GLN A 202 -6.97 -2.42 -22.31
N LEU A 203 -5.92 -3.11 -22.71
CA LEU A 203 -5.98 -4.52 -23.13
C LEU A 203 -6.36 -5.44 -21.96
N PHE A 204 -5.82 -5.18 -20.77
CA PHE A 204 -6.23 -5.88 -19.55
C PHE A 204 -7.73 -5.70 -19.30
N LEU A 205 -8.23 -4.46 -19.34
CA LEU A 205 -9.66 -4.21 -19.15
C LEU A 205 -10.52 -4.86 -20.23
N ASN A 206 -10.06 -4.97 -21.48
CA ASN A 206 -10.82 -5.70 -22.52
C ASN A 206 -11.13 -7.14 -22.11
N GLN A 207 -10.19 -7.83 -21.44
CA GLN A 207 -10.43 -9.18 -20.96
C GLN A 207 -11.50 -9.22 -19.86
N MET A 208 -11.54 -8.19 -19.02
CA MET A 208 -12.54 -8.10 -17.95
C MET A 208 -13.94 -7.72 -18.45
N TRP A 209 -14.05 -6.92 -19.52
CA TRP A 209 -15.34 -6.50 -20.09
C TRP A 209 -16.13 -7.65 -20.74
N VAL A 210 -15.46 -8.75 -21.08
CA VAL A 210 -16.07 -9.95 -21.69
C VAL A 210 -16.40 -11.04 -20.67
N CYS A 211 -16.17 -10.81 -19.38
CA CYS A 211 -16.53 -11.76 -18.33
C CYS A 211 -18.03 -12.07 -18.30
N GLY A 212 -18.37 -13.26 -17.81
CA GLY A 212 -19.75 -13.73 -17.66
C GLY A 212 -20.56 -12.91 -16.66
N THR A 213 -21.89 -13.00 -16.79
CA THR A 213 -22.84 -12.24 -15.96
C THR A 213 -22.86 -12.65 -14.48
N ASP A 214 -22.19 -13.75 -14.14
CA ASP A 214 -21.95 -14.20 -12.77
C ASP A 214 -20.86 -13.38 -12.05
N LEU A 215 -20.05 -12.65 -12.82
CA LEU A 215 -18.97 -11.78 -12.34
C LEU A 215 -19.21 -10.32 -12.70
N PHE A 216 -19.92 -10.05 -13.80
CA PHE A 216 -19.94 -8.73 -14.39
C PHE A 216 -21.31 -8.37 -14.96
N THR A 217 -21.87 -7.25 -14.50
CA THR A 217 -23.05 -6.64 -15.13
C THR A 217 -22.63 -5.39 -15.89
N LYS A 218 -23.26 -5.14 -17.04
CA LYS A 218 -22.96 -4.00 -17.89
C LYS A 218 -24.20 -3.34 -18.47
N GLU A 219 -24.13 -2.02 -18.58
CA GLU A 219 -25.14 -1.16 -19.15
C GLU A 219 -24.49 -0.19 -20.13
N SER A 220 -25.28 0.28 -21.10
CA SER A 220 -24.90 1.38 -21.99
C SER A 220 -25.91 2.52 -21.86
N LEU A 221 -25.48 3.78 -21.96
CA LEU A 221 -26.40 4.91 -22.02
C LEU A 221 -27.00 5.04 -23.44
N ASN A 222 -28.32 5.04 -23.55
CA ASN A 222 -29.01 5.48 -24.76
C ASN A 222 -28.98 7.01 -24.79
N THR A 223 -28.28 7.59 -25.76
CA THR A 223 -28.06 9.04 -25.85
C THR A 223 -29.25 9.80 -26.42
N ASP A 224 -30.21 9.14 -27.08
CA ASP A 224 -31.40 9.78 -27.64
C ASP A 224 -32.44 10.15 -26.55
N ASN A 225 -32.55 9.31 -25.51
CA ASN A 225 -33.54 9.50 -24.44
C ASN A 225 -32.92 9.50 -23.03
N LEU A 226 -31.60 9.39 -22.93
CA LEU A 226 -30.82 9.40 -21.68
C LEU A 226 -31.26 8.33 -20.67
N THR A 227 -31.55 7.13 -21.17
CA THR A 227 -31.88 5.96 -20.33
C THR A 227 -30.77 4.90 -20.37
N TRP A 228 -30.53 4.25 -19.23
CA TRP A 228 -29.57 3.15 -19.14
C TRP A 228 -30.20 1.87 -19.70
N VAL A 229 -29.49 1.20 -20.60
CA VAL A 229 -29.91 -0.03 -21.25
C VAL A 229 -29.03 -1.15 -20.74
N ASN A 230 -29.63 -2.20 -20.16
CA ASN A 230 -28.90 -3.40 -19.78
C ASN A 230 -28.32 -4.10 -21.03
N ARG A 231 -27.05 -4.51 -20.94
CA ARG A 231 -26.29 -5.14 -22.03
C ARG A 231 -25.67 -6.47 -21.62
N ASP A 232 -26.16 -7.08 -20.54
CA ASP A 232 -25.58 -8.31 -19.98
C ASP A 232 -25.57 -9.47 -20.98
N SER A 233 -26.57 -9.54 -21.86
CA SER A 233 -26.67 -10.56 -22.91
C SER A 233 -25.66 -10.37 -24.06
N GLU A 234 -24.96 -9.22 -24.13
CA GLU A 234 -24.02 -8.88 -25.20
C GLU A 234 -22.58 -9.18 -24.77
N ALA A 235 -22.20 -10.46 -24.74
CA ALA A 235 -20.89 -10.90 -24.24
C ALA A 235 -19.68 -10.20 -24.89
N ASN A 236 -19.75 -9.93 -26.20
CA ASN A 236 -18.65 -9.35 -26.98
C ASN A 236 -18.68 -7.81 -27.04
N LYS A 237 -19.35 -7.16 -26.09
CA LYS A 237 -19.48 -5.69 -26.03
C LYS A 237 -18.91 -5.13 -24.74
N PRO A 238 -18.37 -3.89 -24.76
CA PRO A 238 -18.19 -3.00 -25.92
C PRO A 238 -17.17 -3.49 -26.96
N ASN A 239 -17.32 -3.03 -28.21
CA ASN A 239 -16.27 -3.23 -29.22
C ASN A 239 -15.06 -2.35 -28.87
N ASP A 240 -13.85 -2.87 -29.03
CA ASP A 240 -12.64 -2.05 -28.88
C ASP A 240 -12.43 -1.16 -30.13
N PRO A 241 -12.47 0.17 -30.03
CA PRO A 241 -12.15 1.02 -31.17
C PRO A 241 -10.64 0.96 -31.53
N LEU A 242 -9.76 0.67 -30.57
CA LEU A 242 -8.30 0.77 -30.74
C LEU A 242 -7.71 -0.30 -31.67
N VAL A 243 -8.47 -1.37 -31.96
CA VAL A 243 -8.04 -2.40 -32.93
C VAL A 243 -8.28 -1.99 -34.39
N GLN A 244 -9.00 -0.89 -34.64
CA GLN A 244 -9.19 -0.38 -36.00
C GLN A 244 -7.87 0.14 -36.56
N PRO A 245 -7.46 -0.20 -37.80
CA PRO A 245 -6.13 0.12 -38.33
C PRO A 245 -5.76 1.61 -38.31
N ASP A 246 -6.71 2.50 -38.59
CA ASP A 246 -6.51 3.95 -38.59
C ASP A 246 -6.38 4.52 -37.17
N ILE A 247 -7.12 3.96 -36.20
CA ILE A 247 -6.97 4.32 -34.79
C ILE A 247 -5.67 3.78 -34.20
N ALA A 248 -5.31 2.53 -34.51
CA ALA A 248 -4.04 1.95 -34.08
C ALA A 248 -2.84 2.77 -34.62
N ALA A 249 -2.92 3.26 -35.86
CA ALA A 249 -1.91 4.16 -36.42
C ALA A 249 -1.88 5.52 -35.71
N TYR A 250 -3.06 6.07 -35.36
CA TYR A 250 -3.15 7.29 -34.54
C TYR A 250 -2.51 7.09 -33.15
N MET A 251 -2.86 6.01 -32.45
CA MET A 251 -2.30 5.66 -31.14
C MET A 251 -0.79 5.59 -31.21
N LYS A 252 -0.23 4.88 -32.20
CA LYS A 252 1.22 4.78 -32.39
C LYS A 252 1.86 6.14 -32.64
N THR A 253 1.29 6.94 -33.54
CA THR A 253 1.76 8.30 -33.81
C THR A 253 1.76 9.18 -32.55
N ARG A 254 0.74 9.05 -31.70
CA ARG A 254 0.64 9.79 -30.44
C ARG A 254 1.65 9.33 -29.40
N GLN A 255 1.84 8.02 -29.25
CA GLN A 255 2.88 7.45 -28.38
C GLN A 255 4.27 7.95 -28.80
N ASP A 256 4.59 7.86 -30.09
CA ASP A 256 5.89 8.31 -30.62
C ASP A 256 6.08 9.83 -30.42
N ALA A 257 5.01 10.63 -30.56
CA ALA A 257 5.05 12.07 -30.29
C ALA A 257 5.27 12.39 -28.80
N LEU A 258 4.64 11.65 -27.88
CA LEU A 258 4.84 11.80 -26.43
C LEU A 258 6.28 11.44 -26.04
N ILE A 259 6.83 10.36 -26.62
CA ILE A 259 8.23 9.96 -26.41
C ILE A 259 9.18 11.04 -26.92
N ALA A 260 9.00 11.51 -28.16
CA ALA A 260 9.83 12.56 -28.74
C ALA A 260 9.77 13.87 -27.93
N MET A 261 8.59 14.20 -27.38
CA MET A 261 8.44 15.36 -26.48
C MET A 261 9.29 15.18 -25.22
N HIS A 262 9.24 14.01 -24.57
CA HIS A 262 10.06 13.69 -23.39
C HIS A 262 11.56 13.72 -23.70
N GLU A 263 11.98 13.10 -24.81
CA GLU A 263 13.38 13.09 -25.26
C GLU A 263 13.91 14.49 -25.57
N SER A 264 13.05 15.38 -26.07
CA SER A 264 13.44 16.77 -26.34
C SER A 264 13.60 17.61 -25.07
N GLY A 265 13.02 17.18 -23.95
CA GLY A 265 12.91 17.95 -22.71
C GLY A 265 12.00 19.18 -22.80
N VAL A 266 11.34 19.41 -23.94
CA VAL A 266 10.50 20.58 -24.20
C VAL A 266 9.06 20.14 -24.45
N GLN A 267 8.16 20.55 -23.56
CA GLN A 267 6.72 20.48 -23.82
C GLN A 267 6.22 21.78 -24.46
N THR A 268 5.26 21.66 -25.38
CA THR A 268 4.66 22.79 -26.08
C THR A 268 3.29 23.12 -25.51
N GLY A 269 3.01 24.39 -25.23
CA GLY A 269 1.70 24.84 -24.73
C GLY A 269 1.87 25.91 -23.66
N VAL A 270 0.78 26.61 -23.34
CA VAL A 270 0.70 27.51 -22.21
C VAL A 270 -0.64 27.27 -21.54
N ASP A 271 -0.62 27.09 -20.23
CA ASP A 271 -1.84 27.02 -19.44
C ASP A 271 -2.28 28.44 -19.10
N ALA A 272 -3.57 28.73 -19.30
CA ALA A 272 -4.12 29.97 -18.80
C ALA A 272 -4.02 29.96 -17.27
N PRO A 273 -3.76 31.11 -16.62
CA PRO A 273 -3.79 31.17 -15.16
C PRO A 273 -5.16 30.69 -14.68
N TYR A 274 -5.16 29.54 -14.03
CA TYR A 274 -6.35 28.95 -13.47
C TYR A 274 -6.58 29.56 -12.09
N ASN A 275 -7.69 30.27 -11.93
CA ASN A 275 -8.18 30.62 -10.60
C ASN A 275 -9.15 29.51 -10.23
N ASN A 276 -8.67 28.59 -9.39
CA ASN A 276 -9.37 27.41 -8.89
C ASN A 276 -10.67 27.73 -8.14
N GLY A 277 -10.97 29.02 -7.87
CA GLY A 277 -12.18 29.41 -7.15
C GLY A 277 -12.27 28.73 -5.77
N GLU A 278 -11.16 28.18 -5.28
CA GLU A 278 -11.07 27.45 -4.03
C GLU A 278 -11.57 28.36 -2.93
N GLN A 279 -12.74 28.00 -2.41
CA GLN A 279 -13.18 28.55 -1.15
C GLN A 279 -12.21 28.03 -0.08
N PRO A 280 -11.72 28.88 0.82
CA PRO A 280 -10.85 28.44 1.90
C PRO A 280 -11.53 27.30 2.66
N VAL A 281 -10.88 26.13 2.73
CA VAL A 281 -11.40 24.98 3.47
C VAL A 281 -11.53 25.38 4.95
N PRO A 282 -12.75 25.35 5.52
CA PRO A 282 -12.94 25.71 6.92
C PRO A 282 -12.11 24.80 7.83
N ALA A 283 -11.58 25.34 8.92
CA ALA A 283 -10.65 24.61 9.79
C ALA A 283 -11.34 23.50 10.62
N GLU A 284 -12.65 23.58 10.80
CA GLU A 284 -13.46 22.68 11.63
C GLU A 284 -14.24 21.69 10.75
N ILE A 285 -14.27 20.41 11.13
CA ILE A 285 -14.98 19.34 10.39
C ILE A 285 -16.45 19.70 10.17
N ARG A 286 -17.11 20.26 11.18
CA ARG A 286 -18.50 20.71 11.08
C ARG A 286 -18.69 21.82 10.03
N ASP A 287 -17.73 22.72 9.90
CA ASP A 287 -17.82 23.82 8.94
C ASP A 287 -17.48 23.33 7.52
N GLN A 288 -16.62 22.31 7.39
CA GLN A 288 -16.42 21.58 6.12
C GLN A 288 -17.70 20.83 5.71
N ASP A 289 -18.38 20.18 6.65
CA ASP A 289 -19.68 19.54 6.38
C ASP A 289 -20.72 20.59 5.94
N LEU A 290 -20.72 21.78 6.54
CA LEU A 290 -21.60 22.89 6.13
C LEU A 290 -21.17 23.55 4.80
N GLN A 291 -19.89 23.47 4.43
CA GLN A 291 -19.38 23.89 3.12
C GLN A 291 -20.08 23.09 2.02
N THR A 292 -20.31 21.78 2.20
CA THR A 292 -21.02 20.94 1.22
C THR A 292 -22.46 21.42 0.93
N VAL A 293 -23.10 22.08 1.89
CA VAL A 293 -24.41 22.71 1.69
C VAL A 293 -24.29 23.99 0.87
N SER A 294 -23.21 24.75 1.06
CA SER A 294 -22.89 25.95 0.25
C SER A 294 -22.44 25.58 -1.17
N ASP A 295 -21.80 24.42 -1.35
CA ASP A 295 -21.40 23.89 -2.66
C ASP A 295 -22.60 23.49 -3.53
N LEU A 296 -23.79 23.33 -2.95
CA LEU A 296 -25.03 23.15 -3.72
C LEU A 296 -25.42 24.39 -4.55
N ASP A 297 -24.88 25.57 -4.19
CA ASP A 297 -25.11 26.82 -4.93
C ASP A 297 -24.12 27.01 -6.11
N LEU A 298 -23.11 26.13 -6.26
CA LEU A 298 -22.18 26.17 -7.39
C LEU A 298 -22.87 25.66 -8.68
N GLU A 299 -22.48 26.21 -9.83
CA GLU A 299 -22.92 25.66 -11.12
C GLU A 299 -22.57 24.16 -11.21
N VAL A 300 -23.53 23.35 -11.66
CA VAL A 300 -23.43 21.88 -11.73
C VAL A 300 -22.18 21.44 -12.51
N PHE A 301 -21.78 22.22 -13.51
CA PHE A 301 -20.46 22.14 -14.15
C PHE A 301 -19.82 23.53 -14.21
N GLN A 302 -18.72 23.71 -13.49
CA GLN A 302 -17.94 24.95 -13.49
C GLN A 302 -17.27 25.23 -14.86
N TYR A 303 -16.55 26.36 -14.94
CA TYR A 303 -15.72 26.72 -16.08
C TYR A 303 -14.76 25.58 -16.47
N ARG A 304 -14.69 25.26 -17.77
CA ARG A 304 -13.86 24.18 -18.31
C ARG A 304 -12.38 24.45 -18.05
N VAL A 305 -11.72 23.52 -17.36
CA VAL A 305 -10.27 23.52 -17.18
C VAL A 305 -9.63 22.83 -18.37
N ILE A 306 -8.73 23.54 -19.04
CA ILE A 306 -7.96 23.00 -20.17
C ILE A 306 -6.49 23.12 -19.82
N TYR A 307 -5.83 21.98 -19.67
CA TYR A 307 -4.38 21.92 -19.54
C TYR A 307 -3.76 21.62 -20.90
N ASN A 308 -2.89 22.50 -21.36
CA ASN A 308 -2.06 22.34 -22.54
C ASN A 308 -0.66 21.84 -22.20
N THR A 309 -0.30 21.83 -20.92
CA THR A 309 0.98 21.32 -20.39
C THR A 309 0.77 20.25 -19.34
N TYR A 310 1.80 19.45 -19.09
CA TYR A 310 1.87 18.44 -18.04
C TYR A 310 2.49 19.02 -16.77
N GLU A 311 1.81 18.85 -15.63
CA GLU A 311 2.37 19.09 -14.30
C GLU A 311 3.53 18.14 -14.01
N GLY A 312 4.52 18.58 -13.23
CA GLY A 312 5.64 17.72 -12.84
C GLY A 312 6.42 17.16 -14.05
N TRP A 313 6.47 17.89 -15.17
CA TRP A 313 7.12 17.44 -16.42
C TRP A 313 8.56 16.95 -16.22
N SER A 314 9.32 17.60 -15.35
CA SER A 314 10.70 17.21 -15.00
C SER A 314 10.81 15.88 -14.27
N ASP A 315 9.70 15.39 -13.72
CA ASP A 315 9.65 14.24 -12.82
C ASP A 315 9.36 12.94 -13.57
N TYR A 316 9.01 13.05 -14.86
CA TYR A 316 8.95 11.90 -15.75
C TYR A 316 10.36 11.36 -16.01
N LYS A 317 10.51 10.04 -15.85
CA LYS A 317 11.76 9.32 -16.09
C LYS A 317 11.54 8.22 -17.09
N GLN A 318 12.54 7.98 -17.92
CA GLN A 318 12.48 6.95 -18.93
C GLN A 318 12.48 5.56 -18.27
N ALA A 319 11.41 4.81 -18.51
CA ALA A 319 11.44 3.36 -18.36
C ALA A 319 11.91 2.74 -19.68
N THR A 320 12.87 1.83 -19.62
CA THR A 320 13.37 1.11 -20.79
C THR A 320 12.40 0.02 -21.25
N ARG A 321 11.72 -0.62 -20.29
CA ARG A 321 10.70 -1.64 -20.51
C ARG A 321 9.63 -1.52 -19.43
N MET A 322 8.37 -1.67 -19.84
CA MET A 322 7.23 -1.73 -18.94
C MET A 322 6.31 -2.85 -19.38
N LEU A 323 5.90 -3.69 -18.43
CA LEU A 323 4.98 -4.80 -18.69
C LEU A 323 3.74 -4.65 -17.80
N THR A 324 2.57 -4.76 -18.41
CA THR A 324 1.29 -4.78 -17.69
C THR A 324 0.91 -6.22 -17.36
N LEU A 325 0.69 -6.49 -16.08
CA LEU A 325 0.34 -7.81 -15.56
C LEU A 325 -0.82 -7.66 -14.60
N GLY A 326 -1.58 -8.72 -14.39
CA GLY A 326 -2.67 -8.69 -13.43
C GLY A 326 -3.20 -10.07 -13.12
N LYS A 327 -4.22 -10.08 -12.27
CA LYS A 327 -5.00 -11.26 -11.92
C LYS A 327 -6.46 -10.90 -11.86
N TYR A 328 -7.33 -11.82 -12.25
CA TYR A 328 -8.79 -11.63 -12.26
C TYR A 328 -9.48 -12.99 -12.49
N TRP A 329 -10.78 -13.02 -12.21
CA TRP A 329 -11.64 -14.15 -12.57
C TRP A 329 -12.33 -13.87 -13.89
N ASP A 330 -12.42 -14.87 -14.77
CA ASP A 330 -13.24 -14.82 -16.00
C ASP A 330 -14.32 -15.90 -16.07
N GLY A 331 -14.43 -16.73 -15.03
CA GLY A 331 -15.40 -17.82 -14.92
C GLY A 331 -15.51 -18.38 -13.51
N PRO A 332 -16.40 -19.37 -13.28
CA PRO A 332 -16.77 -19.87 -11.95
C PRO A 332 -15.67 -20.70 -11.25
N GLU A 333 -14.79 -21.36 -11.98
CA GLU A 333 -13.87 -22.37 -11.44
C GLU A 333 -12.46 -21.80 -11.20
N GLN A 334 -12.00 -21.79 -9.94
CA GLN A 334 -10.71 -21.17 -9.58
C GLN A 334 -9.51 -21.77 -10.34
N THR A 335 -9.52 -23.07 -10.58
CA THR A 335 -8.37 -23.78 -11.15
C THR A 335 -8.19 -23.52 -12.65
N THR A 336 -9.25 -23.15 -13.35
CA THR A 336 -9.24 -22.92 -14.81
C THR A 336 -9.49 -21.46 -15.18
N ASP A 337 -10.25 -20.74 -14.36
CA ASP A 337 -10.83 -19.44 -14.70
C ASP A 337 -10.25 -18.29 -13.85
N PHE A 338 -9.23 -18.57 -13.02
CA PHE A 338 -8.47 -17.56 -12.31
C PHE A 338 -7.18 -17.24 -13.07
N GLN A 339 -7.17 -16.08 -13.70
CA GLN A 339 -5.99 -15.54 -14.37
C GLN A 339 -5.01 -15.02 -13.32
N LYS A 340 -3.74 -15.42 -13.42
CA LYS A 340 -2.76 -15.29 -12.33
C LYS A 340 -1.39 -14.75 -12.77
N ALA A 341 -1.37 -13.91 -13.79
CA ALA A 341 -0.12 -13.41 -14.36
C ALA A 341 0.71 -12.61 -13.33
N SER A 342 0.07 -11.78 -12.50
CA SER A 342 0.76 -11.07 -11.42
C SER A 342 1.32 -12.00 -10.35
N GLU A 343 0.64 -13.10 -10.01
CA GLU A 343 1.15 -14.09 -9.05
C GLU A 343 2.38 -14.83 -9.59
N ILE A 344 2.38 -15.21 -10.87
CA ILE A 344 3.55 -15.83 -11.53
C ILE A 344 4.74 -14.86 -11.52
N MET A 345 4.50 -13.58 -11.81
CA MET A 345 5.52 -12.54 -11.75
C MET A 345 6.10 -12.40 -10.34
N LYS A 346 5.25 -12.24 -9.31
CA LYS A 346 5.69 -12.07 -7.92
C LYS A 346 6.53 -13.27 -7.46
N GLU A 347 6.07 -14.50 -7.70
CA GLU A 347 6.81 -15.71 -7.34
C GLU A 347 8.20 -15.71 -8.00
N TYR A 348 8.23 -15.48 -9.33
CA TYR A 348 9.47 -15.49 -10.09
C TYR A 348 10.46 -14.46 -9.57
N LEU A 349 10.01 -13.21 -9.39
CA LEU A 349 10.86 -12.11 -8.95
C LEU A 349 11.39 -12.33 -7.53
N ILE A 350 10.54 -12.74 -6.59
CA ILE A 350 10.93 -12.95 -5.20
C ILE A 350 11.95 -14.09 -5.09
N LYS A 351 11.69 -15.24 -5.72
CA LYS A 351 12.54 -16.44 -5.59
C LYS A 351 13.86 -16.32 -6.35
N ASN A 352 13.98 -15.40 -7.30
CA ASN A 352 15.19 -15.18 -8.09
C ASN A 352 15.94 -13.88 -7.74
N ALA A 353 15.50 -13.15 -6.71
CA ALA A 353 16.18 -11.94 -6.26
C ALA A 353 17.62 -12.26 -5.79
N LYS A 354 18.57 -11.43 -6.24
CA LYS A 354 20.01 -11.66 -6.04
C LYS A 354 20.57 -10.94 -4.83
N ARG A 355 20.08 -9.73 -4.55
CA ARG A 355 20.66 -8.80 -3.58
C ARG A 355 19.62 -8.27 -2.61
N THR A 356 18.51 -7.72 -3.12
CA THR A 356 17.57 -6.97 -2.28
C THR A 356 16.13 -7.13 -2.74
N ILE A 357 15.22 -7.31 -1.79
CA ILE A 357 13.79 -7.13 -1.97
C ILE A 357 13.34 -6.03 -1.01
N LYS A 358 12.61 -5.05 -1.54
CA LYS A 358 12.07 -3.91 -0.79
C LYS A 358 10.58 -3.84 -1.05
N MET A 359 9.74 -3.86 -0.02
CA MET A 359 8.29 -3.88 -0.14
C MET A 359 7.66 -2.77 0.69
N SER A 360 6.74 -2.01 0.10
CA SER A 360 5.87 -1.09 0.83
C SER A 360 4.43 -1.48 0.57
N GLN A 361 3.73 -1.91 1.63
CA GLN A 361 2.41 -2.52 1.55
C GLN A 361 1.50 -1.99 2.65
N MET A 362 0.19 -2.13 2.47
CA MET A 362 -0.76 -2.05 3.59
C MET A 362 -0.47 -3.17 4.58
N ASP A 363 -0.50 -4.42 4.11
CA ASP A 363 -0.15 -5.60 4.86
C ASP A 363 0.51 -6.62 3.92
N ILE A 364 1.29 -7.56 4.48
CA ILE A 364 1.67 -8.81 3.80
C ILE A 364 1.08 -10.05 4.49
N VAL A 365 0.55 -9.87 5.71
CA VAL A 365 -0.19 -10.88 6.47
C VAL A 365 -1.55 -10.30 6.87
N SER A 366 -2.63 -11.01 6.54
CA SER A 366 -3.99 -10.56 6.81
C SER A 366 -4.66 -11.42 7.88
N ALA A 367 -5.21 -10.78 8.93
CA ALA A 367 -6.01 -11.49 9.94
C ALA A 367 -7.32 -12.08 9.38
N TRP A 368 -7.75 -11.67 8.18
CA TRP A 368 -8.89 -12.24 7.48
C TRP A 368 -8.60 -13.65 6.95
N LYS A 369 -7.32 -13.96 6.73
CA LYS A 369 -6.87 -15.23 6.15
C LYS A 369 -6.49 -16.18 7.26
N LYS A 370 -7.24 -17.28 7.37
CA LYS A 370 -7.12 -18.22 8.49
C LYS A 370 -5.79 -18.96 8.45
N ASN A 371 -5.33 -19.37 7.27
CA ASN A 371 -4.22 -20.31 7.14
C ASN A 371 -2.96 -19.63 6.63
N TRP A 372 -1.81 -20.06 7.14
CA TRP A 372 -0.50 -19.67 6.65
C TRP A 372 -0.30 -20.06 5.18
N SER A 373 -0.88 -21.18 4.75
CA SER A 373 -0.82 -21.64 3.36
C SER A 373 -1.35 -20.63 2.34
N ASP A 374 -2.24 -19.72 2.77
CA ASP A 374 -2.80 -18.69 1.89
C ASP A 374 -1.81 -17.54 1.65
N HIS A 375 -0.76 -17.41 2.49
CA HIS A 375 0.22 -16.33 2.49
C HIS A 375 1.43 -16.62 1.60
N HIS A 376 1.19 -16.86 0.32
CA HIS A 376 2.21 -17.28 -0.65
C HIS A 376 3.43 -16.34 -0.71
N VAL A 377 3.23 -15.02 -0.70
CA VAL A 377 4.35 -14.05 -0.72
C VAL A 377 5.27 -14.25 0.48
N CYS A 378 4.71 -14.46 1.67
CA CYS A 378 5.50 -14.75 2.87
C CYS A 378 6.30 -16.04 2.71
N ILE A 379 5.68 -17.09 2.18
CA ILE A 379 6.34 -18.38 1.94
C ILE A 379 7.49 -18.22 0.94
N TRP A 380 7.27 -17.54 -0.19
CA TRP A 380 8.31 -17.28 -1.19
C TRP A 380 9.48 -16.47 -0.64
N LEU A 381 9.22 -15.50 0.25
CA LEU A 381 10.27 -14.75 0.93
C LEU A 381 11.15 -15.65 1.82
N LEU A 382 10.54 -16.56 2.60
CA LEU A 382 11.29 -17.50 3.42
C LEU A 382 12.13 -18.46 2.55
N GLU A 383 11.55 -18.96 1.46
CA GLU A 383 12.26 -19.79 0.47
C GLU A 383 13.45 -19.04 -0.15
N ALA A 384 13.25 -17.80 -0.59
CA ALA A 384 14.27 -16.97 -1.21
C ALA A 384 15.43 -16.67 -0.24
N LEU A 385 15.11 -16.30 1.01
CA LEU A 385 16.11 -16.04 2.05
C LEU A 385 16.95 -17.27 2.36
N LEU A 386 16.37 -18.47 2.39
CA LEU A 386 17.10 -19.72 2.61
C LEU A 386 17.96 -20.12 1.39
N ALA A 387 17.47 -19.89 0.18
CA ALA A 387 18.17 -20.22 -1.06
C ALA A 387 19.34 -19.27 -1.34
N ASN A 388 19.23 -18.00 -0.96
CA ASN A 388 20.23 -16.97 -1.22
C ASN A 388 20.75 -16.34 0.09
N PRO A 389 21.98 -16.68 0.54
CA PRO A 389 22.55 -16.15 1.79
C PRO A 389 22.91 -14.65 1.71
N ASN A 390 22.95 -14.07 0.51
CA ASN A 390 23.28 -12.65 0.32
C ASN A 390 22.04 -11.76 0.22
N LEU A 391 20.84 -12.35 0.09
CA LEU A 391 19.60 -11.60 -0.08
C LEU A 391 19.25 -10.78 1.18
N GLN A 392 18.95 -9.51 1.03
CA GLN A 392 18.38 -8.67 2.08
C GLN A 392 16.91 -8.40 1.77
N VAL A 393 16.05 -8.50 2.78
CA VAL A 393 14.62 -8.21 2.64
C VAL A 393 14.25 -7.09 3.59
N GLN A 394 13.64 -6.04 3.05
CA GLN A 394 13.12 -4.89 3.77
C GLN A 394 11.63 -4.71 3.45
N ILE A 395 10.80 -4.71 4.47
CA ILE A 395 9.35 -4.61 4.34
C ILE A 395 8.87 -3.47 5.21
N VAL A 396 8.04 -2.58 4.66
CA VAL A 396 7.29 -1.59 5.40
C VAL A 396 5.80 -1.88 5.23
N VAL A 397 5.10 -2.03 6.35
CA VAL A 397 3.65 -2.25 6.41
C VAL A 397 2.95 -1.13 7.17
N SER A 398 1.63 -1.01 7.02
CA SER A 398 0.85 -0.19 7.93
C SER A 398 1.05 -0.63 9.39
N PRO A 399 1.17 0.31 10.33
CA PRO A 399 1.16 0.01 11.74
C PRO A 399 -0.19 -0.60 12.16
N LEU A 400 -0.21 -1.33 13.27
CA LEU A 400 -1.46 -1.73 13.92
C LEU A 400 -2.39 -0.53 14.17
N ASP A 401 -3.69 -0.75 13.91
CA ASP A 401 -4.74 0.27 13.98
C ASP A 401 -4.45 1.50 13.10
N ALA A 402 -3.77 1.30 11.98
CA ALA A 402 -3.70 2.32 10.95
C ALA A 402 -5.09 2.70 10.43
N GLY A 403 -5.34 3.99 10.30
CA GLY A 403 -6.55 4.51 9.70
C GLY A 403 -6.35 5.86 9.00
N ALA A 404 -7.28 6.21 8.12
CA ALA A 404 -7.26 7.45 7.35
C ALA A 404 -8.68 7.92 7.02
N GLY A 405 -8.80 9.14 6.48
CA GLY A 405 -10.08 9.72 6.10
C GLY A 405 -10.87 10.25 7.31
N ALA A 406 -11.96 10.96 7.03
CA ALA A 406 -12.79 11.60 8.06
C ALA A 406 -13.46 10.58 8.98
N GLU A 407 -13.80 9.41 8.44
CA GLU A 407 -14.51 8.33 9.15
C GLU A 407 -13.58 7.25 9.74
N GLY A 408 -12.26 7.43 9.64
CA GLY A 408 -11.27 6.49 10.16
C GLY A 408 -11.28 5.15 9.44
N ASP A 409 -11.32 5.16 8.11
CA ASP A 409 -11.21 3.98 7.25
C ASP A 409 -10.00 3.14 7.66
N GLN A 410 -10.19 1.81 7.71
CA GLN A 410 -9.19 0.89 8.23
C GLN A 410 -8.11 0.57 7.19
N TYR A 411 -6.85 0.82 7.57
CA TYR A 411 -5.66 0.57 6.74
C TYR A 411 -4.66 -0.38 7.41
N SER A 412 -5.11 -1.21 8.35
CA SER A 412 -4.36 -2.37 8.85
C SER A 412 -5.28 -3.58 9.04
N PHE A 413 -4.86 -4.74 8.52
CA PHE A 413 -5.52 -6.02 8.74
C PHE A 413 -5.00 -6.80 9.94
N GLY A 414 -4.53 -6.08 10.96
CA GLY A 414 -4.39 -6.60 12.32
C GLY A 414 -3.10 -7.34 12.62
N SER A 415 -2.16 -7.37 11.67
CA SER A 415 -0.81 -7.89 11.90
C SER A 415 0.17 -6.77 12.28
N GLY A 416 0.22 -5.69 11.50
CA GLY A 416 1.28 -4.70 11.65
C GLY A 416 2.67 -5.31 11.49
N ALA A 417 3.72 -4.58 11.83
CA ALA A 417 5.10 -5.02 11.61
C ALA A 417 5.51 -6.14 12.57
N SER A 418 5.19 -5.98 13.85
CA SER A 418 5.60 -6.89 14.92
C SER A 418 5.08 -8.31 14.71
N ARG A 419 3.76 -8.44 14.52
CA ARG A 419 3.15 -9.76 14.32
C ARG A 419 3.55 -10.39 12.98
N THR A 420 3.73 -9.57 11.95
CA THR A 420 4.21 -10.04 10.63
C THR A 420 5.59 -10.68 10.76
N PHE A 421 6.53 -10.00 11.42
CA PHE A 421 7.86 -10.58 11.67
C PHE A 421 7.78 -11.85 12.51
N ASP A 422 6.98 -11.84 13.58
CA ASP A 422 6.83 -13.01 14.46
C ASP A 422 6.29 -14.24 13.73
N LEU A 423 5.35 -14.07 12.80
CA LEU A 423 4.85 -15.16 11.96
C LEU A 423 5.90 -15.67 10.97
N LEU A 424 6.62 -14.77 10.31
CA LEU A 424 7.73 -15.14 9.43
C LEU A 424 8.82 -15.90 10.21
N LYS A 425 9.15 -15.45 11.42
CA LYS A 425 10.08 -16.13 12.32
C LYS A 425 9.55 -17.50 12.75
N TYR A 426 8.28 -17.59 13.13
CA TYR A 426 7.66 -18.84 13.55
C TYR A 426 7.78 -19.88 12.42
N TYR A 427 7.35 -19.56 11.20
CA TYR A 427 7.41 -20.50 10.08
C TYR A 427 8.78 -20.63 9.40
N MET A 428 9.74 -19.78 9.73
CA MET A 428 11.15 -20.04 9.47
C MET A 428 11.71 -21.14 10.39
N THR A 429 11.13 -21.32 11.58
CA THR A 429 11.70 -22.15 12.65
C THR A 429 10.82 -23.33 13.08
N HIS A 430 9.59 -23.43 12.58
CA HIS A 430 8.63 -24.49 12.94
C HIS A 430 7.99 -25.07 11.68
N ASP A 431 7.73 -26.37 11.73
CA ASP A 431 6.98 -27.06 10.69
C ASP A 431 5.50 -26.63 10.71
N VAL A 432 4.95 -26.32 9.54
CA VAL A 432 3.59 -25.77 9.42
C VAL A 432 2.53 -26.77 9.88
N ALA A 433 2.73 -28.07 9.62
CA ALA A 433 1.72 -29.09 9.86
C ALA A 433 1.73 -29.62 11.30
N THR A 434 2.89 -29.61 11.95
CA THR A 434 3.12 -30.24 13.27
C THR A 434 3.44 -29.25 14.38
N ASP A 435 3.73 -27.99 14.05
CA ASP A 435 4.27 -26.98 14.97
C ASP A 435 5.59 -27.41 15.65
N ALA A 436 6.23 -28.47 15.16
CA ALA A 436 7.49 -28.94 15.72
C ALA A 436 8.63 -27.98 15.32
N PRO A 437 9.54 -27.62 16.24
CA PRO A 437 10.74 -26.87 15.89
C PRO A 437 11.55 -27.60 14.81
N LEU A 438 12.02 -26.83 13.83
CA LEU A 438 12.90 -27.29 12.77
C LEU A 438 14.36 -27.17 13.23
N ASN A 439 15.16 -28.19 12.95
CA ASN A 439 16.60 -28.15 13.22
C ASN A 439 17.29 -27.08 12.36
N ASP A 440 18.26 -26.38 12.95
CA ASP A 440 19.12 -25.39 12.27
C ASP A 440 20.61 -25.62 12.58
N PRO A 441 21.18 -26.80 12.28
CA PRO A 441 22.52 -27.17 12.71
C PRO A 441 23.63 -26.33 12.06
N ASP A 442 23.35 -25.71 10.91
CA ASP A 442 24.28 -24.84 10.18
C ASP A 442 23.94 -23.35 10.32
N GLY A 443 22.97 -23.00 11.18
CA GLY A 443 22.58 -21.62 11.47
C GLY A 443 21.96 -20.87 10.28
N LYS A 444 21.54 -21.57 9.22
CA LYS A 444 20.99 -20.94 8.00
C LYS A 444 19.68 -20.21 8.27
N ARG A 445 18.81 -20.78 9.10
CA ARG A 445 17.50 -20.17 9.42
C ARG A 445 17.69 -18.93 10.29
N ALA A 446 18.54 -19.04 11.32
CA ALA A 446 18.93 -17.90 12.15
C ALA A 446 19.56 -16.78 11.30
N SER A 447 20.54 -17.12 10.46
CA SER A 447 21.17 -16.18 9.52
C SER A 447 20.17 -15.52 8.58
N ALA A 448 19.20 -16.27 8.05
CA ALA A 448 18.15 -15.72 7.20
C ALA A 448 17.27 -14.68 7.92
N LEU A 449 16.96 -14.89 9.20
CA LEU A 449 16.17 -13.95 9.99
C LEU A 449 16.89 -12.62 10.24
N THR A 450 18.23 -12.62 10.35
CA THR A 450 19.02 -11.38 10.50
C THR A 450 19.00 -10.48 9.25
N ARG A 451 18.59 -11.03 8.10
CA ARG A 451 18.52 -10.32 6.82
C ARG A 451 17.09 -9.90 6.45
N LEU A 452 16.12 -10.29 7.28
CA LEU A 452 14.71 -9.96 7.14
C LEU A 452 14.39 -8.81 8.09
N HIS A 453 13.97 -7.67 7.54
CA HIS A 453 13.59 -6.49 8.30
C HIS A 453 12.14 -6.13 7.99
N VAL A 454 11.29 -6.03 9.01
CA VAL A 454 9.89 -5.62 8.88
C VAL A 454 9.66 -4.40 9.76
N ALA A 455 9.25 -3.28 9.17
CA ALA A 455 9.03 -2.02 9.86
C ALA A 455 7.57 -1.55 9.74
N PRO A 456 7.03 -0.89 10.78
CA PRO A 456 5.80 -0.13 10.66
C PRO A 456 6.06 1.15 9.87
N PHE A 457 5.05 1.67 9.19
CA PHE A 457 5.17 2.92 8.42
C PHE A 457 5.35 4.15 9.33
N TYR A 458 6.45 4.86 9.08
CA TYR A 458 6.76 6.18 9.62
C TYR A 458 7.18 7.08 8.46
N PHE A 459 6.69 8.33 8.47
CA PHE A 459 7.09 9.35 7.50
C PHE A 459 8.03 10.41 8.09
N THR A 460 8.27 10.38 9.40
CA THR A 460 9.04 11.39 10.14
C THR A 460 9.67 10.79 11.39
N ASP A 461 10.80 11.34 11.81
CA ASP A 461 11.47 11.06 13.09
C ASP A 461 11.03 12.03 14.21
N GLN A 462 10.11 12.94 13.91
CA GLN A 462 9.55 13.92 14.85
C GLN A 462 8.37 13.37 15.67
N VAL A 463 8.29 12.06 15.84
CA VAL A 463 7.32 11.41 16.75
C VAL A 463 7.88 11.47 18.17
N PRO A 464 7.11 11.94 19.18
CA PRO A 464 7.58 11.94 20.57
C PRO A 464 8.04 10.54 21.00
N ALA A 465 9.14 10.45 21.76
CA ALA A 465 9.72 9.16 22.14
C ALA A 465 8.77 8.25 22.96
N SER A 466 7.76 8.83 23.63
CA SER A 466 6.70 8.07 24.32
C SER A 466 5.66 7.46 23.36
N ASP A 467 5.60 7.96 22.13
CA ASP A 467 4.50 7.75 21.18
C ASP A 467 4.97 6.91 19.98
N THR A 468 6.02 6.10 20.14
CA THR A 468 6.60 5.28 19.05
C THR A 468 6.24 3.80 19.12
N ILE A 469 5.33 3.39 20.01
CA ILE A 469 4.98 1.99 20.19
C ILE A 469 3.79 1.63 19.30
N GLU A 470 4.04 0.83 18.26
CA GLU A 470 3.02 0.33 17.33
C GLU A 470 1.84 -0.34 18.07
N GLY A 471 0.61 0.04 17.70
CA GLY A 471 -0.61 -0.55 18.26
C GLY A 471 -0.87 -0.20 19.73
N ASP A 472 -0.09 0.70 20.32
CA ASP A 472 -0.27 1.20 21.69
C ASP A 472 -0.23 2.73 21.68
N THR A 473 0.97 3.33 21.66
CA THR A 473 1.15 4.79 21.78
C THR A 473 1.34 5.51 20.44
N TYR A 474 1.71 4.81 19.36
CA TYR A 474 1.89 5.41 18.03
C TYR A 474 0.56 5.69 17.35
N LYS A 475 0.03 6.89 17.60
CA LYS A 475 -1.31 7.35 17.18
C LYS A 475 -1.25 8.80 16.73
N TRP A 476 -2.12 9.20 15.81
CA TRP A 476 -2.22 10.59 15.38
C TRP A 476 -2.59 11.52 16.55
N PRO A 477 -1.84 12.62 16.77
CA PRO A 477 -2.16 13.56 17.83
C PRO A 477 -3.39 14.40 17.45
N ASN A 478 -4.22 14.74 18.45
CA ASN A 478 -5.39 15.60 18.29
C ASN A 478 -6.41 15.11 17.24
N LEU A 479 -6.52 13.79 17.09
CA LEU A 479 -7.52 13.15 16.24
C LEU A 479 -8.90 13.19 16.92
N SER A 480 -9.94 13.61 16.18
CA SER A 480 -11.32 13.57 16.68
C SER A 480 -11.84 12.12 16.72
N LYS A 481 -12.96 11.87 17.41
CA LYS A 481 -13.48 10.50 17.57
C LYS A 481 -13.98 9.91 16.26
N GLU A 482 -14.40 10.74 15.32
CA GLU A 482 -14.89 10.35 14.00
C GLU A 482 -13.77 9.66 13.21
N GLY A 483 -12.55 10.20 13.28
CA GLY A 483 -11.37 9.64 12.63
C GLY A 483 -10.78 8.38 13.31
N TYR A 484 -11.40 7.88 14.37
CA TYR A 484 -11.00 6.62 15.01
C TYR A 484 -11.33 5.44 14.09
N THR A 485 -10.46 4.44 14.09
CA THR A 485 -10.57 3.29 13.20
C THR A 485 -11.02 2.03 13.92
N ALA A 486 -11.53 1.05 13.15
CA ALA A 486 -11.78 -0.28 13.68
C ALA A 486 -10.45 -0.98 13.98
N THR A 487 -10.39 -1.71 15.09
CA THR A 487 -9.20 -2.51 15.43
C THR A 487 -9.36 -3.96 15.01
N LEU A 488 -8.38 -4.47 14.26
CA LEU A 488 -8.21 -5.89 13.95
C LEU A 488 -7.03 -6.52 14.68
N LYS A 489 -6.42 -5.77 15.61
CA LYS A 489 -5.23 -6.18 16.34
C LYS A 489 -5.39 -7.59 16.90
N GLN A 490 -4.54 -8.49 16.44
CA GLN A 490 -4.45 -9.85 16.98
C GLN A 490 -3.56 -9.88 18.21
N LYS A 491 -3.74 -10.90 19.05
CA LYS A 491 -2.85 -11.11 20.20
C LYS A 491 -1.43 -11.44 19.72
N PRO A 492 -0.39 -11.05 20.47
CA PRO A 492 0.98 -11.48 20.22
C PRO A 492 1.10 -13.00 20.20
N LEU A 493 2.07 -13.53 19.44
CA LEU A 493 2.28 -14.99 19.35
C LEU A 493 2.74 -15.60 20.68
N ALA A 494 3.32 -14.81 21.57
CA ALA A 494 3.66 -15.23 22.92
C ALA A 494 2.42 -15.61 23.75
N ASP A 495 1.28 -14.94 23.50
CA ASP A 495 0.01 -15.21 24.19
C ASP A 495 -0.83 -16.24 23.42
N GLN A 496 -0.79 -16.17 22.09
CA GLN A 496 -1.57 -17.03 21.21
C GLN A 496 -0.72 -17.48 20.01
N PRO A 497 0.07 -18.56 20.16
CA PRO A 497 0.89 -19.06 19.07
C PRO A 497 0.00 -19.64 17.95
N PRO A 498 0.53 -19.71 16.71
CA PRO A 498 -0.11 -20.47 15.64
C PRO A 498 -0.30 -21.93 16.03
N SER A 499 -1.25 -22.61 15.37
CA SER A 499 -1.49 -24.04 15.55
C SER A 499 -1.79 -24.70 14.22
N HIS A 500 -0.92 -25.59 13.76
CA HIS A 500 -1.07 -26.43 12.57
C HIS A 500 -1.42 -25.59 11.33
N GLY A 501 -0.68 -24.49 11.15
CA GLY A 501 -0.88 -23.55 10.04
C GLY A 501 -2.00 -22.54 10.24
N VAL A 502 -2.76 -22.59 11.33
CA VAL A 502 -3.82 -21.60 11.63
C VAL A 502 -3.22 -20.38 12.32
N ILE A 503 -3.39 -19.20 11.72
CA ILE A 503 -2.82 -17.93 12.20
C ILE A 503 -3.88 -16.85 12.49
N GLY A 504 -5.12 -17.04 12.06
CA GLY A 504 -6.17 -16.02 12.16
C GLY A 504 -7.57 -16.60 12.07
N SER A 505 -8.57 -15.73 11.95
CA SER A 505 -9.97 -16.14 11.79
C SER A 505 -10.77 -15.09 11.02
N ALA A 506 -11.21 -15.44 9.81
CA ALA A 506 -12.07 -14.59 8.98
C ALA A 506 -13.32 -14.11 9.73
N ALA A 507 -14.02 -15.02 10.43
CA ALA A 507 -15.25 -14.69 11.14
C ALA A 507 -15.02 -13.68 12.27
N TRP A 508 -13.96 -13.84 13.06
CA TRP A 508 -13.62 -12.88 14.11
C TRP A 508 -13.12 -11.55 13.55
N SER A 509 -12.33 -11.58 12.47
CA SER A 509 -11.89 -10.35 11.80
C SER A 509 -13.07 -9.55 11.25
N VAL A 510 -14.05 -10.21 10.62
CA VAL A 510 -15.30 -9.57 10.19
C VAL A 510 -16.05 -8.91 11.35
N LEU A 511 -16.17 -9.62 12.48
CA LEU A 511 -16.87 -9.12 13.67
C LEU A 511 -16.13 -7.92 14.29
N ASN A 512 -14.80 -7.99 14.38
CA ASN A 512 -13.97 -6.94 14.93
C ASN A 512 -13.97 -5.68 14.04
N ALA A 513 -13.83 -5.85 12.72
CA ALA A 513 -13.87 -4.75 11.75
C ALA A 513 -15.24 -4.05 11.70
N SER A 514 -16.31 -4.71 12.14
CA SER A 514 -17.67 -4.16 12.05
C SER A 514 -17.95 -3.01 13.02
N GLY A 515 -17.11 -2.81 14.04
CA GLY A 515 -17.33 -1.79 15.09
C GLY A 515 -18.53 -2.05 16.00
N TYR A 516 -19.27 -3.15 15.82
CA TYR A 516 -20.44 -3.50 16.65
C TYR A 516 -20.06 -4.11 18.01
N ILE A 517 -18.89 -4.75 18.11
CA ILE A 517 -18.46 -5.47 19.32
C ILE A 517 -17.37 -4.71 20.08
N TYR A 518 -16.52 -3.97 19.36
CA TYR A 518 -15.43 -3.19 19.93
C TYR A 518 -15.57 -1.74 19.52
N ASP A 519 -15.33 -0.84 20.47
CA ASP A 519 -15.25 0.59 20.19
C ASP A 519 -14.11 0.86 19.20
N LYS A 520 -14.32 1.83 18.30
CA LYS A 520 -13.25 2.36 17.46
C LYS A 520 -12.11 2.90 18.34
N VAL A 521 -10.88 2.77 17.86
CA VAL A 521 -9.66 3.18 18.57
C VAL A 521 -8.97 4.35 17.86
N PRO A 522 -8.16 5.16 18.57
CA PRO A 522 -7.30 6.13 17.91
C PRO A 522 -6.46 5.48 16.81
N SER A 523 -6.30 6.19 15.70
CA SER A 523 -5.69 5.68 14.48
C SER A 523 -4.20 6.03 14.40
N ALA A 524 -3.39 5.11 13.86
CA ALA A 524 -2.02 5.37 13.41
C ALA A 524 -1.99 5.81 11.93
N PRO A 525 -0.87 6.34 11.40
CA PRO A 525 -0.73 6.64 9.96
C PRO A 525 -0.93 5.39 9.09
N GLY A 526 -1.84 5.47 8.11
CA GLY A 526 -2.09 4.38 7.17
C GLY A 526 -1.20 4.41 5.94
N ASN A 527 -0.59 3.25 5.63
CA ASN A 527 0.08 2.98 4.36
C ASN A 527 -0.83 2.12 3.47
N HIS A 528 -1.03 2.52 2.23
CA HIS A 528 -1.85 1.79 1.28
C HIS A 528 -1.13 1.54 -0.05
N ALA A 529 0.17 1.86 -0.11
CA ALA A 529 1.02 1.57 -1.26
C ALA A 529 0.99 0.07 -1.61
N LYS A 530 1.20 -0.24 -2.89
CA LYS A 530 1.47 -1.59 -3.40
C LYS A 530 2.77 -1.59 -4.22
N ILE A 531 3.89 -1.41 -3.52
CA ILE A 531 5.21 -1.30 -4.14
C ILE A 531 6.06 -2.53 -3.80
N MET A 532 6.78 -3.05 -4.79
CA MET A 532 7.87 -4.01 -4.62
C MET A 532 9.04 -3.61 -5.52
N ILE A 533 10.26 -3.50 -4.97
CA ILE A 533 11.49 -3.21 -5.71
C ILE A 533 12.41 -4.42 -5.56
N VAL A 534 12.98 -4.88 -6.67
CA VAL A 534 13.84 -6.06 -6.71
C VAL A 534 15.20 -5.68 -7.28
N ASP A 535 16.25 -6.00 -6.52
CA ASP A 535 17.67 -5.82 -6.84
C ASP A 535 18.11 -4.40 -7.24
N ASP A 536 17.27 -3.40 -7.01
CA ASP A 536 17.41 -2.04 -7.54
C ASP A 536 17.51 -2.02 -9.08
N GLU A 537 16.92 -3.03 -9.72
CA GLU A 537 16.91 -3.21 -11.18
C GLU A 537 15.51 -3.02 -11.78
N LEU A 538 14.46 -3.30 -10.99
CA LEU A 538 13.06 -3.09 -11.37
C LEU A 538 12.18 -2.80 -10.17
N TYR A 539 11.00 -2.25 -10.45
CA TYR A 539 9.94 -2.11 -9.46
C TYR A 539 8.57 -2.47 -10.01
N ILE A 540 7.67 -2.85 -9.11
CA ILE A 540 6.26 -3.09 -9.33
C ILE A 540 5.47 -1.97 -8.66
N VAL A 541 4.51 -1.42 -9.39
CA VAL A 541 3.49 -0.48 -8.88
C VAL A 541 2.15 -0.82 -9.51
N GLY A 542 1.09 -0.79 -8.71
CA GLY A 542 -0.23 -1.13 -9.18
C GLY A 542 -1.27 -1.12 -8.07
N SER A 543 -2.32 -1.90 -8.27
CA SER A 543 -3.38 -2.09 -7.30
C SER A 543 -3.24 -3.39 -6.50
N ASP A 544 -2.29 -4.27 -6.88
CA ASP A 544 -2.20 -5.64 -6.40
C ASP A 544 -1.51 -5.74 -5.04
N ASN A 545 -2.26 -6.14 -4.03
CA ASN A 545 -1.71 -6.32 -2.70
C ASN A 545 -0.84 -7.59 -2.61
N LEU A 546 0.13 -7.58 -1.67
CA LEU A 546 0.94 -8.75 -1.38
C LEU A 546 0.36 -9.66 -0.30
N TYR A 547 -0.64 -9.19 0.46
CA TYR A 547 -1.45 -10.08 1.29
C TYR A 547 -2.41 -10.91 0.43
N PRO A 548 -2.95 -12.04 0.95
CA PRO A 548 -3.73 -12.95 0.11
C PRO A 548 -5.07 -12.34 -0.32
N GLY A 549 -5.36 -12.40 -1.61
CA GLY A 549 -6.60 -11.91 -2.20
C GLY A 549 -6.85 -12.49 -3.59
N PHE A 550 -8.12 -12.74 -3.89
CA PHE A 550 -8.59 -13.22 -5.19
C PHE A 550 -9.37 -12.12 -5.95
N LEU A 551 -8.99 -10.86 -5.72
CA LEU A 551 -9.60 -9.69 -6.36
C LEU A 551 -9.02 -9.52 -7.77
N SER A 552 -9.71 -8.73 -8.59
CA SER A 552 -9.15 -8.33 -9.88
C SER A 552 -8.20 -7.16 -9.67
N GLU A 553 -6.92 -7.36 -9.96
CA GLU A 553 -5.83 -6.44 -9.64
C GLU A 553 -4.85 -6.33 -10.83
N ILE A 554 -4.19 -5.17 -10.97
CA ILE A 554 -3.28 -4.85 -12.07
C ILE A 554 -1.97 -4.25 -11.52
N ASP A 555 -0.87 -4.57 -12.19
CA ASP A 555 0.47 -4.08 -11.91
C ASP A 555 1.18 -3.63 -13.19
N TYR A 556 2.04 -2.63 -13.04
CA TYR A 556 3.14 -2.36 -13.95
C TYR A 556 4.44 -2.87 -13.36
N MET A 557 5.14 -3.73 -14.10
CA MET A 557 6.54 -4.05 -13.88
C MET A 557 7.40 -3.10 -14.71
N VAL A 558 8.29 -2.36 -14.04
CA VAL A 558 9.04 -1.25 -14.64
C VAL A 558 10.54 -1.49 -14.50
N GLU A 559 11.25 -1.41 -15.63
CA GLU A 559 12.71 -1.47 -15.72
C GLU A 559 13.27 -0.21 -16.35
N GLY A 560 14.49 0.15 -15.96
CA GLY A 560 15.22 1.30 -16.50
C GLY A 560 15.87 2.09 -15.37
N ALA A 561 17.18 2.34 -15.49
CA ALA A 561 17.96 2.93 -14.40
C ALA A 561 17.36 4.26 -13.90
N ASP A 562 16.91 5.14 -14.80
CA ASP A 562 16.36 6.44 -14.42
C ASP A 562 15.05 6.30 -13.64
N ALA A 563 14.10 5.51 -14.14
CA ALA A 563 12.82 5.27 -13.46
C ALA A 563 13.00 4.56 -12.11
N VAL A 564 13.87 3.56 -12.04
CA VAL A 564 14.13 2.80 -10.81
C VAL A 564 14.87 3.65 -9.78
N ASN A 565 15.90 4.39 -10.19
CA ASN A 565 16.64 5.30 -9.29
C ASN A 565 15.74 6.42 -8.75
N GLU A 566 14.82 6.93 -9.58
CA GLU A 566 13.86 7.93 -9.15
C GLU A 566 12.93 7.38 -8.06
N LEU A 567 12.34 6.19 -8.25
CA LEU A 567 11.52 5.57 -7.20
C LEU A 567 12.35 5.31 -5.93
N ILE A 568 13.58 4.84 -6.07
CA ILE A 568 14.43 4.60 -4.91
C ILE A 568 14.72 5.90 -4.17
N THR A 569 15.05 6.97 -4.90
CA THR A 569 15.50 8.24 -4.31
C THR A 569 14.36 9.05 -3.72
N SER A 570 13.26 9.22 -4.46
CA SER A 570 12.14 10.06 -4.08
C SER A 570 11.17 9.38 -3.11
N TYR A 571 11.10 8.04 -3.11
CA TYR A 571 10.12 7.29 -2.34
C TYR A 571 10.75 6.29 -1.37
N TRP A 572 11.55 5.32 -1.85
CA TRP A 572 12.03 4.25 -0.96
C TRP A 572 13.01 4.74 0.11
N ASN A 573 13.97 5.59 -0.26
CA ASN A 573 14.97 6.11 0.66
C ASN A 573 14.35 6.90 1.81
N PRO A 574 13.45 7.89 1.59
CA PRO A 574 12.79 8.57 2.70
C PRO A 574 11.88 7.61 3.50
N LEU A 575 11.14 6.71 2.85
CA LEU A 575 10.34 5.70 3.53
C LEU A 575 11.20 4.86 4.51
N TRP A 576 12.32 4.35 4.03
CA TRP A 576 13.23 3.53 4.83
C TRP A 576 14.01 4.35 5.86
N GLN A 577 14.34 5.60 5.57
CA GLN A 577 14.98 6.51 6.53
C GLN A 577 14.15 6.67 7.80
N TYR A 578 12.82 6.84 7.65
CA TYR A 578 11.94 7.06 8.80
C TYR A 578 11.36 5.76 9.37
N SER A 579 11.06 4.76 8.55
CA SER A 579 10.49 3.49 9.01
C SER A 579 11.56 2.50 9.49
N GLY A 580 12.72 2.46 8.84
CA GLY A 580 13.81 1.51 9.10
C GLY A 580 14.33 1.50 10.55
N PRO A 581 14.45 2.64 11.26
CA PRO A 581 14.81 2.67 12.68
C PRO A 581 13.84 1.91 13.60
N HIS A 582 12.59 1.69 13.15
CA HIS A 582 11.57 0.94 13.87
C HIS A 582 11.45 -0.51 13.36
N ALA A 583 12.35 -0.96 12.50
CA ALA A 583 12.33 -2.30 11.93
C ALA A 583 12.63 -3.38 12.98
N ILE A 584 11.91 -4.48 12.86
CA ILE A 584 12.10 -5.70 13.63
C ILE A 584 12.83 -6.69 12.72
N SER A 585 13.88 -7.31 13.25
CA SER A 585 14.70 -8.30 12.56
C SER A 585 15.15 -9.40 13.52
N GLY A 586 15.68 -10.49 12.96
CA GLY A 586 16.31 -11.52 13.77
C GLY A 586 17.51 -10.93 14.49
N ALA A 587 17.63 -11.19 15.79
CA ALA A 587 18.83 -10.87 16.53
C ALA A 587 20.01 -11.50 15.79
N SER A 588 21.01 -10.71 15.38
CA SER A 588 22.31 -11.29 15.10
C SER A 588 22.72 -12.00 16.38
N ASP A 589 23.15 -13.26 16.30
CA ASP A 589 23.65 -14.00 17.47
C ASP A 589 24.81 -13.28 18.14
N THR A 590 25.27 -12.15 17.61
CA THR A 590 26.25 -11.28 18.22
C THR A 590 25.85 -9.80 18.22
N ALA A 591 26.25 -9.06 19.25
CA ALA A 591 26.20 -7.61 19.26
C ALA A 591 27.56 -7.02 19.66
N SER A 592 27.92 -5.88 19.07
CA SER A 592 29.09 -5.13 19.49
C SER A 592 28.76 -4.34 20.75
N VAL A 593 29.47 -4.61 21.85
CA VAL A 593 29.32 -3.96 23.15
C VAL A 593 30.65 -3.36 23.56
N THR A 594 30.65 -2.08 23.93
CA THR A 594 31.87 -1.43 24.47
C THR A 594 31.88 -1.58 25.99
N VAL A 595 32.88 -2.22 26.56
CA VAL A 595 32.99 -2.46 28.01
C VAL A 595 33.98 -1.48 28.62
N GLY A 596 33.52 -0.73 29.64
CA GLY A 596 34.37 0.15 30.44
C GLY A 596 34.93 -0.59 31.65
N TYR A 597 36.24 -0.49 31.89
CA TYR A 597 36.88 -1.06 33.07
C TYR A 597 37.91 -0.09 33.66
N ILE A 598 38.18 -0.20 34.95
CA ILE A 598 39.19 0.62 35.63
C ILE A 598 40.52 -0.14 35.62
N GLN A 599 41.62 0.54 35.26
CA GLN A 599 42.97 0.00 35.40
C GLN A 599 43.91 1.10 35.92
N GLY A 600 44.49 0.89 37.10
CA GLY A 600 45.41 1.86 37.71
C GLY A 600 44.78 3.23 37.96
N GLY A 601 43.50 3.26 38.35
CA GLY A 601 42.75 4.48 38.65
C GLY A 601 42.18 5.23 37.44
N ASN A 602 42.39 4.73 36.21
CA ASN A 602 41.87 5.34 34.98
C ASN A 602 40.83 4.43 34.30
N THR A 603 39.79 5.03 33.71
CA THR A 603 38.82 4.31 32.87
C THR A 603 39.43 3.96 31.52
N LYS A 604 39.31 2.70 31.13
CA LYS A 604 39.66 2.16 29.81
C LYS A 604 38.45 1.50 29.18
N THR A 605 38.46 1.38 27.85
CA THR A 605 37.38 0.75 27.09
C THR A 605 37.91 -0.37 26.19
N VAL A 606 37.14 -1.44 26.06
CA VAL A 606 37.35 -2.50 25.07
C VAL A 606 36.05 -2.72 24.30
N ILE A 607 36.13 -3.03 23.00
CA ILE A 607 34.95 -3.38 22.20
C ILE A 607 34.91 -4.90 22.06
N TRP A 608 33.80 -5.50 22.44
CA TRP A 608 33.53 -6.93 22.31
C TRP A 608 32.40 -7.19 21.35
N THR A 609 32.53 -8.26 20.59
CA THR A 609 31.40 -8.89 19.90
C THR A 609 30.87 -9.98 20.83
N LEU A 610 29.76 -9.73 21.51
CA LEU A 610 29.14 -10.64 22.47
C LEU A 610 28.08 -11.48 21.80
N ASN A 611 28.01 -12.79 22.10
CA ASN A 611 26.90 -13.60 21.65
C ASN A 611 25.64 -13.31 22.50
N LEU A 612 24.48 -13.06 21.88
CA LEU A 612 23.24 -12.71 22.60
C LEU A 612 22.59 -13.90 23.33
N SER A 613 23.00 -15.13 23.01
CA SER A 613 22.65 -16.34 23.76
C SER A 613 23.61 -16.68 24.90
N MET A 614 24.67 -15.87 25.08
CA MET A 614 25.64 -16.05 26.17
C MET A 614 24.95 -15.85 27.53
N SER A 615 25.18 -16.74 28.48
CA SER A 615 24.73 -16.59 29.86
C SER A 615 25.55 -15.52 30.60
N LEU A 616 24.99 -14.95 31.67
CA LEU A 616 25.71 -14.04 32.56
C LEU A 616 27.00 -14.69 33.14
N LEU A 617 27.00 -16.02 33.31
CA LEU A 617 28.17 -16.76 33.78
C LEU A 617 29.29 -16.79 32.72
N GLU A 618 28.95 -17.04 31.47
CA GLU A 618 29.91 -17.02 30.35
C GLU A 618 30.45 -15.60 30.10
N LEU A 619 29.61 -14.58 30.24
CA LEU A 619 30.03 -13.18 30.18
C LEU A 619 31.06 -12.87 31.28
N LYS A 620 30.78 -13.25 32.54
CA LYS A 620 31.73 -13.10 33.66
C LYS A 620 33.03 -13.86 33.42
N GLN A 621 32.97 -15.05 32.82
CA GLN A 621 34.16 -15.84 32.50
C GLN A 621 35.00 -15.18 31.40
N LYS A 622 34.37 -14.62 30.37
CA LYS A 622 35.05 -13.83 29.33
C LYS A 622 35.71 -12.59 29.93
N MET A 623 35.01 -11.85 30.79
CA MET A 623 35.57 -10.68 31.50
C MET A 623 36.81 -11.06 32.30
N LYS A 624 36.78 -12.20 33.01
CA LYS A 624 37.90 -12.72 33.79
C LYS A 624 39.11 -13.11 32.96
N ASN A 625 38.88 -13.60 31.75
CA ASN A 625 39.96 -14.06 30.86
C ASN A 625 40.60 -12.91 30.07
N GLU A 626 39.83 -11.87 29.71
CA GLU A 626 40.25 -10.84 28.75
C GLU A 626 40.51 -9.48 29.38
N LEU A 627 39.97 -9.19 30.58
CA LEU A 627 40.31 -7.98 31.32
C LEU A 627 41.56 -8.21 32.18
N PRO A 628 42.51 -7.25 32.23
CA PRO A 628 43.69 -7.37 33.05
C PRO A 628 43.33 -7.36 34.54
N ALA A 629 43.83 -8.33 35.31
CA ALA A 629 43.72 -8.32 36.76
C ALA A 629 44.64 -7.22 37.33
N ASP A 630 44.07 -6.13 37.85
CA ASP A 630 44.80 -5.27 38.77
C ASP A 630 44.62 -5.82 40.19
N GLY A 631 45.70 -5.86 40.97
CA GLY A 631 45.74 -6.51 42.29
C GLY A 631 44.98 -5.76 43.39
N HIS A 632 43.85 -5.10 43.07
CA HIS A 632 42.99 -4.43 44.03
C HIS A 632 41.75 -5.30 44.33
N ALA A 633 41.22 -5.18 45.55
CA ALA A 633 40.15 -6.04 46.05
C ALA A 633 38.75 -5.74 45.44
N ASP A 634 38.63 -4.69 44.62
CA ASP A 634 37.39 -4.23 44.00
C ASP A 634 37.54 -4.12 42.47
N ASN A 635 37.64 -5.25 41.78
CA ASN A 635 37.71 -5.29 40.32
C ASN A 635 36.28 -5.32 39.74
N ALA A 636 35.61 -4.17 39.79
CA ALA A 636 34.32 -3.96 39.15
C ALA A 636 34.51 -3.41 37.72
N ALA A 637 33.77 -3.95 36.74
CA ALA A 637 33.68 -3.37 35.41
C ALA A 637 32.25 -2.87 35.14
N ASP A 638 32.16 -1.72 34.49
CA ASP A 638 30.90 -1.08 34.12
C ASP A 638 30.57 -1.47 32.67
N LEU A 639 29.51 -2.28 32.50
CA LEU A 639 29.01 -2.61 31.16
C LEU A 639 28.15 -1.46 30.66
N ASN A 640 28.65 -0.72 29.66
CA ASN A 640 27.91 0.36 29.02
C ASN A 640 27.60 -0.07 27.58
N VAL A 641 26.33 -0.24 27.19
CA VAL A 641 26.03 -0.63 25.81
C VAL A 641 25.96 0.63 24.93
N TRP A 642 27.00 0.81 24.12
CA TRP A 642 27.08 1.88 23.13
C TRP A 642 26.69 1.34 21.75
N GLY A 643 25.90 2.11 21.01
CA GLY A 643 25.57 1.74 19.64
C GLY A 643 26.79 1.87 18.71
N PRO A 644 26.71 1.35 17.47
CA PRO A 644 27.83 1.30 16.52
C PRO A 644 28.47 2.67 16.20
N ASN A 645 27.79 3.78 16.51
CA ASN A 645 28.26 5.15 16.27
C ASN A 645 28.74 5.89 17.54
N GLY A 646 28.94 5.19 18.67
CA GLY A 646 29.38 5.81 19.92
C GLY A 646 28.30 6.64 20.64
N MET A 647 27.05 6.57 20.18
CA MET A 647 25.90 7.12 20.91
C MET A 647 25.45 6.14 21.99
N ALA A 648 25.11 6.65 23.18
CA ALA A 648 24.51 5.85 24.24
C ALA A 648 23.18 5.29 23.73
N MET A 649 23.02 3.96 23.76
CA MET A 649 21.73 3.37 23.46
C MET A 649 20.75 3.66 24.61
N THR A 650 19.46 3.55 24.32
CA THR A 650 18.39 3.73 25.32
C THR A 650 18.65 2.86 26.56
N PRO A 651 18.12 3.23 27.75
CA PRO A 651 18.39 2.52 29.01
C PRO A 651 18.06 1.01 29.00
N ASP A 652 17.25 0.55 28.03
CA ASP A 652 16.69 -0.80 27.92
C ASP A 652 16.88 -1.40 26.51
N THR A 653 18.11 -1.63 26.07
CA THR A 653 18.35 -2.39 24.84
C THR A 653 17.97 -3.87 25.03
N GLN A 654 17.52 -4.53 23.96
CA GLN A 654 17.22 -5.98 23.97
C GLN A 654 18.40 -6.79 24.54
N ILE A 655 19.62 -6.40 24.20
CA ILE A 655 20.88 -6.97 24.70
C ILE A 655 20.93 -6.95 26.24
N LEU A 656 20.68 -5.79 26.86
CA LEU A 656 20.70 -5.66 28.32
C LEU A 656 19.58 -6.47 28.99
N ARG A 657 18.40 -6.55 28.36
CA ARG A 657 17.27 -7.36 28.84
C ARG A 657 17.58 -8.86 28.83
N ASP A 658 18.23 -9.35 27.79
CA ASP A 658 18.59 -10.77 27.65
C ASP A 658 19.57 -11.22 28.75
N PHE A 659 20.45 -10.31 29.23
CA PHE A 659 21.34 -10.57 30.38
C PHE A 659 20.72 -10.24 31.75
N GLY A 660 19.51 -9.68 31.81
CA GLY A 660 18.89 -9.20 33.05
C GLY A 660 19.61 -8.02 33.70
N LEU A 661 20.25 -7.17 32.89
CA LEU A 661 21.07 -6.04 33.34
C LEU A 661 20.43 -4.69 32.97
N LYS A 662 20.76 -3.63 33.73
CA LYS A 662 20.44 -2.23 33.40
C LYS A 662 21.65 -1.53 32.79
N ASN A 663 21.42 -0.53 31.95
CA ASN A 663 22.52 0.28 31.42
C ASN A 663 23.31 0.95 32.56
N GLY A 664 24.65 0.82 32.55
CA GLY A 664 25.52 1.30 33.64
C GLY A 664 25.52 0.43 34.90
N GLN A 665 24.96 -0.79 34.87
CA GLN A 665 25.03 -1.71 36.00
C GLN A 665 26.44 -2.28 36.19
N ARG A 666 26.95 -2.18 37.42
CA ARG A 666 28.20 -2.82 37.84
C ARG A 666 28.08 -4.34 37.88
N ILE A 667 29.04 -5.03 37.28
CA ILE A 667 29.18 -6.48 37.37
C ILE A 667 30.47 -6.80 38.11
N ASN A 668 30.34 -7.45 39.26
CA ASN A 668 31.49 -7.95 40.02
C ASN A 668 31.97 -9.28 39.42
N VAL A 669 33.29 -9.40 39.24
CA VAL A 669 33.97 -10.60 38.70
C VAL A 669 35.00 -11.08 39.71
N ASP A 670 34.83 -12.30 40.22
CA ASP A 670 35.76 -12.89 41.19
C ASP A 670 37.03 -13.42 40.49
N PHE A 671 38.15 -12.71 40.67
CA PHE A 671 39.48 -13.13 40.22
C PHE A 671 40.15 -14.03 41.27
N PRO A 672 40.59 -15.25 40.93
CA PRO A 672 41.27 -16.16 41.83
C PRO A 672 42.68 -15.61 42.03
N GLY A 673 42.90 -14.99 43.18
CA GLY A 673 44.18 -14.38 43.53
C GLY A 673 44.09 -13.04 44.27
N ALA A 674 42.92 -12.40 44.30
CA ALA A 674 42.67 -11.28 45.19
C ALA A 674 42.48 -11.83 46.62
N GLY A 675 43.61 -12.03 47.31
CA GLY A 675 43.61 -12.39 48.72
C GLY A 675 42.82 -11.37 49.53
N THR A 676 42.03 -11.86 50.48
CA THR A 676 41.41 -11.07 51.53
C THR A 676 42.45 -10.20 52.23
N ALA A 677 42.52 -8.92 51.87
CA ALA A 677 43.19 -7.91 52.67
C ALA A 677 42.26 -7.55 53.83
N PHE A 678 42.50 -8.16 55.00
CA PHE A 678 42.12 -7.54 56.27
C PHE A 678 43.05 -6.33 56.48
N GLY A 679 42.48 -5.14 56.65
CA GLY A 679 43.20 -3.91 56.96
C GLY A 679 42.46 -2.68 56.47
#